data_AF-A0A1S9AIM1-F1
#
_entry.id   AF-A0A1S9AIM1-F1
#
_cell.length_a   1.000
_cell.length_b   1.000
_cell.length_c   1.000
_cell.angle_alpha   90.00
_cell.angle_beta   90.00
_cell.angle_gamma   90.00
#
_symmetry.space_group_name_H-M   'P 1'
#
loop_
_entity.id
_entity.type
_entity.pdbx_description
1 polymer ?
#
loop_
_entity_poly.entity_id
_entity_poly.type
_entity_poly.pdbx_seq_one_letter_code
_entity_poly.pdbx_strand_id
1 'polypeptide(L)'
;MSALLLRIGPAWAMFALLCGLQLFTLLRAPQAWLPEEITLRLRPGQALELGAATLGAPRAAERQLALARDAEGRWWLRNLAPAQPLVLLDGEVRRRSGELPLSAGQRLHLGAALLHVAASSPGRVQLGDGRHTWRYDGATLLRDGAPQPACPETPLAARLGAWWNRLAPHALTLARPLVLGGNLHCGNRIAIPALESGNALVTRAADGVLSLAVRGVQPVLAARASGWEDLALRALPLAGADAFALGRTRFDLRAEGDTLRLAPRGQVSLYAAPTNHLPPELAWRWRQRAHWSLPPAPTLAWAGALAVLLAGLLAARADRQRRWRVAAAGLLAAAALLVLLTQRTVGAPGAGISLLLAWGALALLLAWARRPRLLATSAVALLGAGLLVQLDMGLGAQDSAWLRHFQNSAALLALGLPASLLALSGVARGALARQLAERVLLALAGLALFLLLLQVWFGGETGVFEIQPVEFAKLALAALSAHCLALAAARLDAPPGTVARDWRFWLRMAAPALLFTGLLAAALVRVDDYSPLVLLLVWAGTMSLAWCWATGRRAAAGLLAGAACVLLAGSAALQGSGNALGGMEFYAERFQVWQDPGRHPHTGQQVLLGARALGQGGWLGADGLLGLAALGRSAGEALAIPAVQDDFAPSWLLHRHGLAGGLALWSVQALFLAALLGAAAQAWRAALAAGDYRRAWLGRFQCFALCGGAAFVMGHLLLSWGTNLAMFPVMGQPMSFLSSGGSHLLFFICPLLGFAMATLHQHEEM
;
A
#
# COMPACT_ATOMS: atom_id res chain seq x y z
N MET A 1 2.08 -39.17 -25.37
CA MET A 1 2.11 -37.77 -24.93
C MET A 1 1.36 -36.80 -25.85
N SER A 2 1.38 -36.98 -27.18
CA SER A 2 0.73 -36.05 -28.13
C SER A 2 -0.81 -35.97 -28.03
N ALA A 3 -1.50 -37.07 -27.68
CA ALA A 3 -2.96 -37.08 -27.55
C ALA A 3 -3.50 -36.45 -26.23
N LEU A 4 -2.66 -36.35 -25.18
CA LEU A 4 -3.06 -35.74 -23.90
C LEU A 4 -2.92 -34.21 -23.93
N LEU A 5 -1.93 -33.69 -24.66
CA LEU A 5 -1.72 -32.25 -24.87
C LEU A 5 -2.80 -31.62 -25.76
N LEU A 6 -3.35 -32.37 -26.73
CA LEU A 6 -4.41 -31.92 -27.63
C LEU A 6 -5.78 -31.67 -26.95
N ARG A 7 -5.98 -32.12 -25.70
CA ARG A 7 -7.21 -31.88 -24.93
C ARG A 7 -7.12 -30.74 -23.91
N ILE A 8 -5.94 -30.15 -23.73
CA ILE A 8 -5.75 -29.03 -22.81
C ILE A 8 -6.11 -27.75 -23.56
N GLY A 9 -7.23 -27.13 -23.19
CA GLY A 9 -7.64 -25.85 -23.78
C GLY A 9 -6.58 -24.76 -23.59
N PRO A 10 -6.52 -23.74 -24.47
CA PRO A 10 -5.45 -22.75 -24.50
C PRO A 10 -5.24 -22.00 -23.17
N ALA A 11 -6.32 -21.82 -22.38
CA ALA A 11 -6.24 -21.19 -21.07
C ALA A 11 -5.48 -22.04 -20.03
N TRP A 12 -5.68 -23.35 -20.03
CA TRP A 12 -4.96 -24.26 -19.14
C TRP A 12 -3.49 -24.41 -19.57
N ALA A 13 -3.21 -24.35 -20.87
CA ALA A 13 -1.84 -24.31 -21.38
C ALA A 13 -1.11 -23.03 -20.95
N MET A 14 -1.74 -21.86 -21.06
CA MET A 14 -1.21 -20.58 -20.56
C MET A 14 -0.96 -20.63 -19.05
N PHE A 15 -1.91 -21.15 -18.28
CA PHE A 15 -1.75 -21.34 -16.83
C PHE A 15 -0.56 -22.25 -16.51
N ALA A 16 -0.45 -23.40 -17.18
CA ALA A 16 0.65 -24.34 -16.97
C ALA A 16 2.01 -23.72 -17.34
N LEU A 17 2.08 -22.93 -18.41
CA LEU A 17 3.28 -22.18 -18.79
C LEU A 17 3.69 -21.19 -17.70
N LEU A 18 2.75 -20.41 -17.17
CA LEU A 18 3.02 -19.44 -16.10
C LEU A 18 3.47 -20.13 -14.80
N CYS A 19 2.82 -21.22 -14.41
CA CYS A 19 3.25 -22.04 -13.28
C CYS A 19 4.67 -22.60 -13.51
N GLY A 20 4.95 -23.07 -14.73
CA GLY A 20 6.26 -23.55 -15.13
C GLY A 20 7.34 -22.47 -15.03
N LEU A 21 7.06 -21.26 -15.51
CA LEU A 21 7.98 -20.12 -15.40
C LEU A 21 8.22 -19.72 -13.94
N GLN A 22 7.17 -19.63 -13.12
CA GLN A 22 7.31 -19.30 -11.70
C GLN A 22 8.09 -20.37 -10.93
N LEU A 23 7.84 -21.65 -11.22
CA LEU A 23 8.61 -22.76 -10.66
C LEU A 23 10.06 -22.71 -11.11
N PHE A 24 10.31 -22.44 -12.39
CA PHE A 24 11.65 -22.28 -12.94
C PHE A 24 12.42 -21.14 -12.27
N THR A 25 11.78 -19.99 -12.05
CA THR A 25 12.33 -18.87 -11.28
C THR A 25 12.69 -19.29 -9.86
N LEU A 26 11.83 -20.04 -9.18
CA LEU A 26 12.11 -20.55 -7.83
C LEU A 26 13.27 -21.55 -7.82
N LEU A 27 13.33 -22.45 -8.79
CA LEU A 27 14.39 -23.47 -8.90
C LEU A 27 15.75 -22.87 -9.26
N ARG A 28 15.77 -21.75 -9.97
CA ARG A 28 17.01 -21.01 -10.29
C ARG A 28 17.41 -20.00 -9.23
N ALA A 29 16.59 -19.80 -8.20
CA ALA A 29 16.92 -18.92 -7.10
C ALA A 29 18.27 -19.33 -6.48
N PRO A 30 19.25 -18.41 -6.40
CA PRO A 30 20.51 -18.72 -5.74
C PRO A 30 20.26 -19.03 -4.28
N GLN A 31 21.16 -19.82 -3.69
CA GLN A 31 21.13 -20.00 -2.24
C GLN A 31 21.31 -18.64 -1.57
N ALA A 32 20.40 -18.32 -0.66
CA ALA A 32 20.44 -17.10 0.11
C ALA A 32 20.59 -17.45 1.59
N TRP A 33 21.63 -16.91 2.22
CA TRP A 33 21.96 -17.10 3.62
C TRP A 33 21.66 -15.82 4.39
N LEU A 34 21.18 -15.96 5.62
CA LEU A 34 20.91 -14.84 6.52
C LEU A 34 21.44 -15.16 7.92
N PRO A 35 21.87 -14.15 8.70
CA PRO A 35 22.23 -14.34 10.10
C PRO A 35 21.00 -14.78 10.87
N GLU A 36 21.05 -15.95 11.50
CA GLU A 36 20.02 -16.42 12.43
C GLU A 36 20.27 -15.91 13.85
N GLU A 37 21.54 -15.93 14.24
CA GLU A 37 22.01 -15.44 15.53
C GLU A 37 23.37 -14.76 15.33
N ILE A 38 23.57 -13.64 16.00
CA ILE A 38 24.82 -12.88 16.03
C ILE A 38 25.32 -12.94 17.47
N THR A 39 26.47 -13.56 17.69
CA THR A 39 27.09 -13.70 19.00
C THR A 39 28.24 -12.71 19.13
N LEU A 40 28.20 -11.90 20.19
CA LEU A 40 29.25 -10.94 20.54
C LEU A 40 29.92 -11.35 21.84
N ARG A 41 31.24 -11.32 21.90
CA ARG A 41 32.02 -11.58 23.12
C ARG A 41 32.90 -10.38 23.44
N LEU A 42 32.58 -9.67 24.52
CA LEU A 42 33.33 -8.49 24.96
C LEU A 42 33.87 -8.67 26.39
N ARG A 43 35.14 -8.33 26.59
CA ARG A 43 35.74 -8.21 27.91
C ARG A 43 35.23 -6.95 28.62
N PRO A 44 35.20 -6.90 29.97
CA PRO A 44 34.92 -5.66 30.69
C PRO A 44 35.85 -4.52 30.23
N GLY A 45 35.28 -3.34 29.98
CA GLY A 45 35.97 -2.18 29.41
C GLY A 45 36.10 -2.17 27.89
N GLN A 46 35.70 -3.23 27.18
CA GLN A 46 35.79 -3.30 25.72
C GLN A 46 34.53 -2.73 25.05
N ALA A 47 34.72 -2.13 23.88
CA ALA A 47 33.64 -1.68 23.00
C ALA A 47 33.89 -2.15 21.57
N LEU A 48 32.79 -2.39 20.83
CA LEU A 48 32.80 -2.76 19.43
C LEU A 48 31.77 -1.91 18.67
N GLU A 49 32.22 -1.32 17.57
CA GLU A 49 31.33 -0.61 16.65
C GLU A 49 30.75 -1.56 15.60
N LEU A 50 29.47 -1.37 15.32
CA LEU A 50 28.69 -2.23 14.44
C LEU A 50 27.88 -1.38 13.45
N GLY A 51 27.74 -1.88 12.23
CA GLY A 51 26.93 -1.26 11.19
C GLY A 51 26.23 -2.30 10.32
N ALA A 52 25.80 -1.87 9.13
CA ALA A 52 25.01 -2.68 8.21
C ALA A 52 25.60 -4.08 7.95
N ALA A 53 26.90 -4.14 7.63
CA ALA A 53 27.59 -5.38 7.30
C ALA A 53 27.72 -6.33 8.50
N THR A 54 28.01 -5.82 9.70
CA THR A 54 28.22 -6.63 10.92
C THR A 54 26.91 -7.02 11.61
N LEU A 55 25.83 -6.26 11.40
CA LEU A 55 24.50 -6.53 11.94
C LEU A 55 23.59 -7.31 10.98
N GLY A 56 23.96 -7.39 9.69
CA GLY A 56 23.06 -7.89 8.65
C GLY A 56 21.78 -7.04 8.50
N ALA A 57 21.86 -5.75 8.81
CA ALA A 57 20.73 -4.81 8.76
C ALA A 57 20.87 -3.89 7.54
N PRO A 58 20.07 -4.07 6.47
CA PRO A 58 20.27 -3.38 5.20
C PRO A 58 19.99 -1.87 5.25
N ARG A 59 19.25 -1.40 6.27
CA ARG A 59 18.94 0.02 6.47
C ARG A 59 19.86 0.73 7.46
N ALA A 60 20.75 0.00 8.12
CA ALA A 60 21.70 0.60 9.07
C ALA A 60 22.78 1.38 8.32
N ALA A 61 23.38 2.38 8.98
CA ALA A 61 24.59 3.02 8.47
C ALA A 61 25.80 2.06 8.51
N GLU A 62 26.88 2.41 7.81
CA GLU A 62 28.16 1.69 7.88
C GLU A 62 28.71 1.61 9.31
N ARG A 63 28.48 2.66 10.10
CA ARG A 63 28.74 2.72 11.54
C ARG A 63 27.44 3.17 12.23
N GLN A 64 26.63 2.22 12.65
CA GLN A 64 25.30 2.51 13.18
C GLN A 64 25.31 2.64 14.70
N LEU A 65 25.99 1.76 15.41
CA LEU A 65 25.97 1.70 16.87
C LEU A 65 27.29 1.20 17.44
N ALA A 66 27.52 1.49 18.72
CA ALA A 66 28.58 0.88 19.51
C ALA A 66 27.97 0.06 20.65
N LEU A 67 28.38 -1.19 20.78
CA LEU A 67 28.11 -2.02 21.94
C LEU A 67 29.34 -2.00 22.85
N ALA A 68 29.14 -1.74 24.12
CA ALA A 68 30.21 -1.70 25.11
C ALA A 68 29.86 -2.52 26.33
N ARG A 69 30.88 -3.06 26.98
CA ARG A 69 30.77 -3.68 28.30
C ARG A 69 31.58 -2.83 29.27
N ASP A 70 30.94 -2.29 30.29
CA ASP A 70 31.64 -1.44 31.27
C ASP A 70 32.56 -2.25 32.20
N ALA A 71 33.28 -1.56 33.09
CA ALA A 71 34.20 -2.19 34.04
C ALA A 71 33.46 -3.12 35.00
N GLU A 72 32.19 -2.85 35.30
CA GLU A 72 31.32 -3.69 36.13
C GLU A 72 30.69 -4.85 35.35
N GLY A 73 31.00 -4.99 34.06
CA GLY A 73 30.52 -6.07 33.21
C GLY A 73 29.12 -5.87 32.63
N ARG A 74 28.51 -4.69 32.78
CA ARG A 74 27.18 -4.35 32.26
C ARG A 74 27.25 -3.95 30.79
N TRP A 75 26.19 -4.28 30.05
CA TRP A 75 26.08 -4.01 28.63
C TRP A 75 25.43 -2.66 28.34
N TRP A 76 26.05 -1.91 27.43
CA TRP A 76 25.64 -0.59 26.98
C TRP A 76 25.56 -0.54 25.47
N LEU A 77 24.61 0.23 24.98
CA LEU A 77 24.33 0.44 23.57
C LEU A 77 24.30 1.94 23.26
N ARG A 78 25.13 2.38 22.32
CA ARG A 78 25.21 3.78 21.90
C ARG A 78 24.89 3.91 20.42
N ASN A 79 24.00 4.83 20.05
CA ASN A 79 23.76 5.14 18.64
C ASN A 79 24.91 6.01 18.10
N LEU A 80 25.44 5.67 16.93
CA LEU A 80 26.50 6.45 16.26
C LEU A 80 25.96 7.21 15.03
N ALA A 81 24.82 6.78 14.48
CA ALA A 81 24.19 7.41 13.33
C ALA A 81 22.83 8.03 13.73
N PRO A 82 22.80 9.31 14.15
CA PRO A 82 21.61 9.93 14.72
C PRO A 82 20.47 10.14 13.70
N ALA A 83 20.78 10.13 12.40
CA ALA A 83 19.80 10.15 11.32
C ALA A 83 18.85 8.93 11.35
N GLN A 84 19.28 7.80 11.94
CA GLN A 84 18.43 6.63 12.14
C GLN A 84 18.33 6.31 13.65
N PRO A 85 17.18 6.57 14.29
CA PRO A 85 17.06 6.37 15.73
C PRO A 85 17.07 4.89 16.09
N LEU A 86 17.75 4.57 17.19
CA LEU A 86 17.70 3.25 17.79
C LEU A 86 16.54 3.19 18.79
N VAL A 87 15.78 2.10 18.78
CA VAL A 87 14.65 1.91 19.71
C VAL A 87 14.88 0.67 20.56
N LEU A 88 15.05 0.84 21.86
CA LEU A 88 15.12 -0.23 22.84
C LEU A 88 13.71 -0.65 23.26
N LEU A 89 13.49 -1.96 23.40
CA LEU A 89 12.21 -2.60 23.72
C LEU A 89 12.36 -3.39 25.02
N ASP A 90 11.50 -3.11 25.98
CA ASP A 90 11.46 -3.69 27.32
C ASP A 90 9.99 -3.99 27.64
N GLY A 91 9.54 -5.20 27.31
CA GLY A 91 8.12 -5.53 27.18
C GLY A 91 7.38 -4.57 26.24
N GLU A 92 6.40 -3.83 26.78
CA GLU A 92 5.62 -2.82 26.06
C GLU A 92 6.31 -1.44 26.04
N VAL A 93 7.33 -1.22 26.87
CA VAL A 93 8.02 0.07 26.99
C VAL A 93 9.00 0.23 25.84
N ARG A 94 8.88 1.34 25.12
CA ARG A 94 9.76 1.70 24.00
C ARG A 94 10.59 2.92 24.37
N ARG A 95 11.92 2.80 24.32
CA ARG A 95 12.86 3.88 24.62
C ARG A 95 13.71 4.19 23.42
N ARG A 96 13.68 5.42 22.89
CA ARG A 96 14.51 5.81 21.73
C ARG A 96 15.85 6.42 22.19
N SER A 97 16.91 6.23 21.40
CA SER A 97 18.26 6.73 21.74
C SER A 97 18.29 8.24 21.99
N GLY A 98 17.54 9.02 21.20
CA GLY A 98 17.41 10.47 21.32
C GLY A 98 16.22 10.97 22.14
N GLU A 99 15.61 10.14 22.99
CA GLU A 99 14.42 10.51 23.76
C GLU A 99 14.74 10.84 25.23
N LEU A 100 14.31 12.00 25.70
CA LEU A 100 14.51 12.49 27.05
C LEU A 100 13.16 12.94 27.66
N PRO A 101 12.65 12.27 28.70
CA PRO A 101 11.54 12.78 29.49
C PRO A 101 11.90 14.13 30.10
N LEU A 102 11.04 15.14 29.90
CA LEU A 102 11.30 16.48 30.40
C LEU A 102 10.98 16.55 31.90
N SER A 103 11.95 16.97 32.69
CA SER A 103 11.80 17.17 34.14
C SER A 103 12.20 18.58 34.54
N ALA A 104 11.57 19.12 35.59
CA ALA A 104 11.92 20.43 36.12
C ALA A 104 13.43 20.49 36.48
N GLY A 105 14.05 21.63 36.23
CA GLY A 105 15.48 21.87 36.47
C GLY A 105 16.43 21.42 35.36
N GLN A 106 15.94 20.72 34.32
CA GLN A 106 16.78 20.36 33.17
C GLN A 106 17.23 21.59 32.38
N ARG A 107 18.44 21.53 31.83
CA ARG A 107 18.97 22.53 30.87
C ARG A 107 19.31 21.84 29.56
N LEU A 108 18.91 22.45 28.46
CA LEU A 108 19.01 21.92 27.10
C LEU A 108 19.74 22.95 26.23
N HIS A 109 20.75 22.51 25.49
CA HIS A 109 21.50 23.33 24.54
C HIS A 109 21.15 22.90 23.12
N LEU A 110 20.57 23.80 22.34
CA LEU A 110 20.03 23.58 21.00
C LEU A 110 20.67 24.60 20.05
N GLY A 111 21.76 24.22 19.38
CA GLY A 111 22.57 25.18 18.62
C GLY A 111 23.15 26.25 19.54
N ALA A 112 22.81 27.52 19.34
CA ALA A 112 23.21 28.63 20.23
C ALA A 112 22.20 28.93 21.35
N ALA A 113 21.04 28.26 21.36
CA ALA A 113 19.99 28.51 22.34
C ALA A 113 20.15 27.63 23.58
N LEU A 114 19.99 28.22 24.77
CA LEU A 114 19.93 27.53 26.05
C LEU A 114 18.50 27.59 26.59
N LEU A 115 17.83 26.44 26.67
CA LEU A 115 16.50 26.31 27.27
C LEU A 115 16.60 25.67 28.65
N HIS A 116 15.87 26.20 29.62
CA HIS A 116 15.67 25.58 30.93
C HIS A 116 14.23 25.07 31.06
N VAL A 117 14.06 23.90 31.64
CA VAL A 117 12.75 23.34 31.98
C VAL A 117 12.35 23.87 33.36
N ALA A 118 11.57 24.94 33.40
CA ALA A 118 11.18 25.61 34.64
C ALA A 118 10.22 24.74 35.49
N ALA A 119 9.30 24.04 34.83
CA ALA A 119 8.34 23.14 35.47
C ALA A 119 7.95 22.01 34.52
N SER A 120 7.67 20.83 35.08
CA SER A 120 7.15 19.67 34.35
C SER A 120 6.12 18.95 35.22
N SER A 121 4.96 18.65 34.64
CA SER A 121 3.89 17.85 35.23
C SER A 121 3.33 16.89 34.18
N PRO A 122 2.53 15.87 34.56
CA PRO A 122 1.86 15.03 33.59
C PRO A 122 1.10 15.87 32.56
N GLY A 123 1.40 15.68 31.27
CA GLY A 123 0.79 16.40 30.16
C GLY A 123 1.18 17.88 29.99
N ARG A 124 2.08 18.46 30.80
CA ARG A 124 2.46 19.87 30.67
C ARG A 124 3.93 20.13 30.99
N VAL A 125 4.57 20.98 30.19
CA VAL A 125 5.94 21.45 30.42
C VAL A 125 6.03 22.95 30.26
N GLN A 126 6.87 23.58 31.08
CA GLN A 126 7.23 24.99 30.97
C GLN A 126 8.72 25.10 30.64
N LEU A 127 9.02 25.76 29.52
CA LEU A 127 10.37 26.03 29.04
C LEU A 127 10.66 27.52 29.15
N GLY A 128 11.91 27.92 29.31
CA GLY A 128 12.33 29.31 29.20
C GLY A 128 13.76 29.45 28.69
N ASP A 129 14.08 30.60 28.12
CA ASP A 129 15.44 30.97 27.68
C ASP A 129 16.02 32.15 28.48
N GLY A 130 15.30 32.60 29.51
CA GLY A 130 15.62 33.78 30.32
C GLY A 130 14.97 35.07 29.82
N ARG A 131 14.47 35.11 28.58
CA ARG A 131 13.72 36.25 28.00
C ARG A 131 12.24 35.95 27.82
N HIS A 132 11.93 34.74 27.38
CA HIS A 132 10.59 34.26 27.10
C HIS A 132 10.30 32.98 27.88
N THR A 133 9.02 32.78 28.14
CA THR A 133 8.48 31.59 28.78
C THR A 133 7.50 30.89 27.84
N TRP A 134 7.64 29.59 27.69
CA TRP A 134 6.75 28.77 26.89
C TRP A 134 6.06 27.73 27.74
N ARG A 135 4.73 27.66 27.66
CA ARG A 135 3.93 26.61 28.31
C ARG A 135 3.31 25.74 27.25
N TYR A 136 3.65 24.46 27.28
CA TYR A 136 3.16 23.47 26.32
C TYR A 136 2.42 22.36 27.05
N ASP A 137 1.24 22.01 26.56
CA ASP A 137 0.38 20.99 27.17
C ASP A 137 0.25 19.71 26.31
N GLY A 138 1.13 19.49 25.32
CA GLY A 138 1.01 18.37 24.39
C GLY A 138 0.08 18.63 23.19
N ALA A 139 -0.62 19.76 23.15
CA ALA A 139 -1.54 20.12 22.08
C ALA A 139 -1.42 21.60 21.64
N THR A 140 -1.18 22.50 22.58
CA THR A 140 -1.10 23.96 22.41
C THR A 140 0.14 24.51 23.08
N LEU A 141 0.81 25.44 22.40
CA LEU A 141 1.94 26.19 22.92
C LEU A 141 1.55 27.65 23.19
N LEU A 142 1.74 28.08 24.43
CA LEU A 142 1.63 29.48 24.85
C LEU A 142 3.02 30.07 24.99
N ARG A 143 3.25 31.26 24.45
CA ARG A 143 4.45 32.08 24.68
C ARG A 143 4.04 33.29 25.52
N ASP A 144 4.67 33.46 26.67
CA ASP A 144 4.41 34.56 27.60
C ASP A 144 2.92 34.73 27.94
N GLY A 145 2.23 33.59 28.10
CA GLY A 145 0.79 33.53 28.42
C GLY A 145 -0.15 33.57 27.22
N ALA A 146 0.31 33.93 26.02
CA ALA A 146 -0.54 34.04 24.83
C ALA A 146 -0.29 32.89 23.82
N PRO A 147 -1.33 32.41 23.10
CA PRO A 147 -1.15 31.44 22.03
C PRO A 147 -0.42 32.09 20.84
N GLN A 148 0.51 31.37 20.24
CA GLN A 148 1.23 31.87 19.07
C GLN A 148 0.34 31.91 17.81
N PRO A 149 0.59 32.85 16.87
CA PRO A 149 -0.12 32.89 15.59
C PRO A 149 0.19 31.65 14.74
N ALA A 150 -0.71 31.23 13.85
CA ALA A 150 -0.45 30.12 12.93
C ALA A 150 0.73 30.44 11.99
N CYS A 151 1.49 29.42 11.58
CA CYS A 151 2.55 29.62 10.60
C CYS A 151 1.96 29.97 9.22
N PRO A 152 2.64 30.77 8.36
CA PRO A 152 2.10 31.24 7.08
C PRO A 152 1.48 30.14 6.21
N GLU A 153 2.18 29.01 6.06
CA GLU A 153 1.78 27.83 5.28
C GLU A 153 0.90 26.82 6.03
N THR A 154 0.31 27.19 7.17
CA THR A 154 -0.50 26.24 7.95
C THR A 154 -1.84 25.98 7.25
N PRO A 155 -2.15 24.74 6.85
CA PRO A 155 -3.41 24.43 6.17
C PRO A 155 -4.61 24.69 7.08
N LEU A 156 -5.77 25.00 6.49
CA LEU A 156 -6.97 25.43 7.22
C LEU A 156 -7.41 24.43 8.28
N ALA A 157 -7.29 23.13 8.02
CA ALA A 157 -7.60 22.09 9.00
C ALA A 157 -6.68 22.12 10.24
N ALA A 158 -5.39 22.43 10.08
CA ALA A 158 -4.48 22.60 11.21
C ALA A 158 -4.78 23.89 11.99
N ARG A 159 -5.30 24.94 11.33
CA ARG A 159 -5.80 26.15 11.99
C ARG A 159 -7.06 25.87 12.80
N LEU A 160 -8.01 25.11 12.24
CA LEU A 160 -9.21 24.65 12.95
C LEU A 160 -8.87 23.73 14.12
N GLY A 161 -7.93 22.79 13.95
CA GLY A 161 -7.43 21.96 15.04
C GLY A 161 -6.78 22.78 16.17
N ALA A 162 -6.02 23.83 15.83
CA ALA A 162 -5.48 24.77 16.81
C ALA A 162 -6.57 25.58 17.52
N TRP A 163 -7.65 25.92 16.82
CA TRP A 163 -8.80 26.60 17.42
C TRP A 163 -9.59 25.65 18.34
N TRP A 164 -9.83 24.41 17.90
CA TRP A 164 -10.45 23.35 18.72
C TRP A 164 -9.65 23.11 20.00
N ASN A 165 -8.34 22.91 19.90
CA ASN A 165 -7.48 22.67 21.07
C ASN A 165 -7.47 23.81 22.10
N ARG A 166 -7.87 25.03 21.68
CA ARG A 166 -8.01 26.18 22.59
C ARG A 166 -9.33 26.18 23.35
N LEU A 167 -10.36 25.54 22.82
CA LEU A 167 -11.71 25.50 23.40
C LEU A 167 -12.03 24.17 24.08
N ALA A 168 -11.45 23.08 23.58
CA ALA A 168 -11.75 21.73 24.01
C ALA A 168 -11.16 21.44 25.40
N PRO A 169 -11.88 20.69 26.26
CA PRO A 169 -11.31 20.11 27.47
C PRO A 169 -10.07 19.26 27.14
N HIS A 170 -9.10 19.18 28.05
CA HIS A 170 -7.81 18.54 27.79
C HIS A 170 -7.92 17.11 27.24
N ALA A 171 -8.90 16.34 27.73
CA ALA A 171 -9.17 14.97 27.27
C ALA A 171 -9.60 14.84 25.80
N LEU A 172 -10.10 15.93 25.20
CA LEU A 172 -10.56 16.00 23.81
C LEU A 172 -9.61 16.81 22.90
N THR A 173 -8.45 17.21 23.42
CA THR A 173 -7.44 17.91 22.63
C THR A 173 -6.76 16.96 21.64
N LEU A 174 -6.53 17.45 20.43
CA LEU A 174 -5.78 16.75 19.39
C LEU A 174 -4.29 16.92 19.69
N ALA A 175 -3.58 15.81 19.90
CA ALA A 175 -2.14 15.83 20.16
C ALA A 175 -1.39 16.46 18.97
N ARG A 176 -0.54 17.45 19.25
CA ARG A 176 0.24 18.15 18.22
C ARG A 176 1.65 18.41 18.73
N PRO A 177 2.70 17.86 18.09
CA PRO A 177 4.06 17.99 18.57
C PRO A 177 4.49 19.45 18.67
N LEU A 178 5.29 19.76 19.70
CA LEU A 178 6.06 20.99 19.78
C LEU A 178 7.34 20.81 18.97
N VAL A 179 7.55 21.67 17.96
CA VAL A 179 8.74 21.67 17.11
C VAL A 179 9.73 22.71 17.63
N LEU A 180 10.97 22.28 17.88
CA LEU A 180 12.08 23.18 18.18
C LEU A 180 12.93 23.29 16.90
N GLY A 181 13.17 24.52 16.43
CA GLY A 181 13.95 24.77 15.21
C GLY A 181 13.26 25.66 14.18
N GLY A 182 14.04 26.11 13.20
CA GLY A 182 13.65 27.06 12.16
C GLY A 182 13.71 28.51 12.63
N ASN A 183 13.28 29.42 11.75
CA ASN A 183 13.48 30.87 11.93
C ASN A 183 12.26 31.63 12.47
N LEU A 184 11.11 30.96 12.64
CA LEU A 184 9.84 31.61 12.97
C LEU A 184 9.13 30.97 14.17
N HIS A 185 8.72 31.83 15.10
CA HIS A 185 7.87 31.52 16.24
C HIS A 185 6.41 31.53 15.79
N CYS A 186 5.80 30.36 15.62
CA CYS A 186 4.42 30.23 15.16
C CYS A 186 3.81 28.87 15.54
N GLY A 187 2.51 28.81 15.78
CA GLY A 187 1.80 27.59 16.19
C GLY A 187 2.48 26.89 17.36
N ASN A 188 2.76 25.59 17.21
CA ASN A 188 3.55 24.81 18.17
C ASN A 188 5.03 24.78 17.78
N ARG A 189 5.62 25.91 17.37
CA ARG A 189 7.04 26.02 17.02
C ARG A 189 7.75 27.05 17.88
N ILE A 190 8.96 26.71 18.33
CA ILE A 190 9.91 27.64 18.93
C ILE A 190 11.07 27.78 17.94
N ALA A 191 11.30 29.01 17.45
CA ALA A 191 12.37 29.29 16.52
C ALA A 191 13.74 29.12 17.20
N ILE A 192 14.62 28.39 16.53
CA ILE A 192 16.03 28.22 16.90
C ILE A 192 16.79 28.24 15.57
N PRO A 193 17.35 29.39 15.13
CA PRO A 193 17.85 29.56 13.77
C PRO A 193 18.92 28.56 13.33
N ALA A 194 19.74 28.07 14.26
CA ALA A 194 20.80 27.09 14.01
C ALA A 194 20.32 25.62 13.99
N LEU A 195 19.02 25.37 14.20
CA LEU A 195 18.43 24.04 14.28
C LEU A 195 17.36 23.87 13.20
N GLU A 196 17.48 22.86 12.34
CA GLU A 196 16.47 22.60 11.31
C GLU A 196 15.13 22.18 11.94
N SER A 197 14.03 22.58 11.30
CA SER A 197 12.71 22.24 11.81
C SER A 197 12.48 20.72 11.77
N GLY A 198 12.20 20.11 12.92
CA GLY A 198 11.94 18.68 13.04
C GLY A 198 13.09 17.88 13.66
N ASN A 199 14.27 18.49 13.82
CA ASN A 199 15.41 17.84 14.49
C ASN A 199 15.18 17.60 15.97
N ALA A 200 14.36 18.43 16.62
CA ALA A 200 13.95 18.26 18.02
C ALA A 200 12.44 18.50 18.17
N LEU A 201 11.76 17.52 18.77
CA LEU A 201 10.31 17.50 18.92
C LEU A 201 9.93 17.17 20.36
N VAL A 202 8.98 17.87 20.98
CA VAL A 202 8.37 17.44 22.24
C VAL A 202 7.01 16.82 21.98
N THR A 203 6.90 15.54 22.30
CA THR A 203 5.69 14.73 22.08
C THR A 203 5.15 14.19 23.38
N ARG A 204 3.82 13.99 23.43
CA ARG A 204 3.14 13.31 24.53
C ARG A 204 3.26 11.80 24.32
N ALA A 205 3.90 11.12 25.27
CA ALA A 205 3.94 9.66 25.32
C ALA A 205 2.58 9.10 25.81
N ALA A 206 2.39 7.79 25.67
CA ALA A 206 1.12 7.12 25.99
C ALA A 206 0.77 7.20 27.49
N ASP A 207 1.77 7.32 28.35
CA ASP A 207 1.67 7.54 29.79
C ASP A 207 1.40 9.02 30.17
N GLY A 208 1.26 9.90 29.18
CA GLY A 208 1.03 11.33 29.36
C GLY A 208 2.30 12.14 29.64
N VAL A 209 3.47 11.52 29.70
CA VAL A 209 4.75 12.23 29.90
C VAL A 209 5.16 12.96 28.63
N LEU A 210 5.64 14.19 28.76
CA LEU A 210 6.18 14.95 27.64
C LEU A 210 7.67 14.66 27.51
N SER A 211 8.07 14.11 26.36
CA SER A 211 9.46 13.74 26.06
C SER A 211 9.97 14.53 24.87
N LEU A 212 11.21 15.01 24.99
CA LEU A 212 11.99 15.56 23.89
C LEU A 212 12.58 14.41 23.07
N ALA A 213 12.30 14.38 21.77
CA ALA A 213 12.83 13.42 20.81
C ALA A 213 13.71 14.14 19.78
N VAL A 214 14.96 13.70 19.68
CA VAL A 214 15.95 14.22 18.72
C VAL A 214 16.02 13.27 17.51
N ARG A 215 15.95 13.80 16.29
CA ARG A 215 15.83 13.04 15.03
C ARG A 215 16.79 13.48 13.92
N GLY A 216 17.74 14.36 14.21
CA GLY A 216 18.66 14.94 13.23
C GLY A 216 20.13 14.73 13.56
N VAL A 217 20.99 15.16 12.64
CA VAL A 217 22.45 15.15 12.81
C VAL A 217 22.97 16.32 13.64
N GLN A 218 22.15 17.35 13.84
CA GLN A 218 22.52 18.50 14.66
C GLN A 218 22.44 18.14 16.15
N PRO A 219 23.49 18.41 16.93
CA PRO A 219 23.58 17.98 18.31
C PRO A 219 22.58 18.74 19.19
N VAL A 220 21.92 18.00 20.08
CA VAL A 220 21.04 18.55 21.12
C VAL A 220 21.57 18.06 22.45
N LEU A 221 22.13 18.98 23.24
CA LEU A 221 22.81 18.61 24.48
C LEU A 221 21.87 18.78 25.68
N ALA A 222 21.93 17.85 26.62
CA ALA A 222 21.29 17.99 27.93
C ALA A 222 22.35 18.07 29.03
N ALA A 223 22.11 18.95 30.00
CA ALA A 223 22.99 19.07 31.16
C ALA A 223 22.82 17.87 32.11
N ARG A 224 23.93 17.31 32.55
CA ARG A 224 24.06 16.28 33.58
C ARG A 224 25.09 16.69 34.63
N ALA A 225 25.16 15.93 35.72
CA ALA A 225 26.15 16.13 36.78
C ALA A 225 27.60 16.09 36.25
N SER A 226 27.86 15.30 35.20
CA SER A 226 29.19 15.15 34.57
C SER A 226 29.46 16.10 33.40
N GLY A 227 28.55 17.03 33.08
CA GLY A 227 28.69 17.96 31.96
C GLY A 227 27.53 17.89 30.96
N TRP A 228 27.79 18.28 29.71
CA TRP A 228 26.82 18.25 28.62
C TRP A 228 26.89 16.93 27.86
N GLU A 229 25.75 16.29 27.62
CA GLU A 229 25.66 15.04 26.86
C GLU A 229 24.79 15.23 25.63
N ASP A 230 25.25 14.77 24.47
CA ASP A 230 24.44 14.74 23.25
C ASP A 230 23.38 13.64 23.35
N LEU A 231 22.11 14.06 23.32
CA LEU A 231 20.98 13.16 23.45
C LEU A 231 20.92 12.13 22.33
N ALA A 232 21.29 12.49 21.10
CA ALA A 232 21.17 11.56 19.97
C ALA A 232 22.21 10.42 20.04
N LEU A 233 23.35 10.68 20.70
CA LEU A 233 24.50 9.79 20.85
C LEU A 233 24.63 9.20 22.27
N ARG A 234 23.59 9.34 23.09
CA ARG A 234 23.58 8.83 24.46
C ARG A 234 23.70 7.30 24.51
N ALA A 235 24.48 6.81 25.47
CA ALA A 235 24.55 5.38 25.77
C ALA A 235 23.33 4.95 26.61
N LEU A 236 22.68 3.86 26.20
CA LEU A 236 21.54 3.23 26.87
C LEU A 236 21.97 1.91 27.50
N PRO A 237 21.58 1.62 28.75
CA PRO A 237 21.83 0.32 29.35
C PRO A 237 20.95 -0.74 28.68
N LEU A 238 21.51 -1.92 28.42
CA LEU A 238 20.76 -3.07 27.92
C LEU A 238 20.12 -3.92 29.02
N ALA A 239 20.39 -3.60 30.29
CA ALA A 239 19.74 -4.27 31.42
C ALA A 239 18.22 -4.13 31.34
N GLY A 240 17.51 -5.26 31.35
CA GLY A 240 16.05 -5.34 31.25
C GLY A 240 15.49 -5.25 29.82
N ALA A 241 16.32 -5.02 28.79
CA ALA A 241 15.83 -4.95 27.42
C ALA A 241 15.68 -6.33 26.77
N ASP A 242 14.51 -6.62 26.20
CA ASP A 242 14.23 -7.84 25.46
C ASP A 242 14.70 -7.77 24.01
N ALA A 243 14.72 -6.55 23.44
CA ALA A 243 15.08 -6.34 22.05
C ALA A 243 15.52 -4.89 21.78
N PHE A 244 16.15 -4.65 20.64
CA PHE A 244 16.21 -3.32 20.04
C PHE A 244 15.84 -3.35 18.56
N ALA A 245 15.47 -2.21 17.99
CA ALA A 245 15.12 -2.06 16.60
C ALA A 245 15.91 -0.95 15.91
N LEU A 246 16.32 -1.23 14.67
CA LEU A 246 16.98 -0.33 13.73
C LEU A 246 16.18 -0.31 12.43
N GLY A 247 15.42 0.76 12.22
CA GLY A 247 14.50 0.85 11.09
C GLY A 247 13.49 -0.30 11.07
N ARG A 248 13.66 -1.26 10.15
CA ARG A 248 12.78 -2.43 9.97
C ARG A 248 13.39 -3.75 10.44
N THR A 249 14.59 -3.69 11.05
CA THR A 249 15.29 -4.84 11.62
C THR A 249 15.11 -4.80 13.13
N ARG A 250 14.60 -5.87 13.73
CA ARG A 250 14.51 -6.05 15.18
C ARG A 250 15.54 -7.09 15.60
N PHE A 251 16.25 -6.85 16.69
CA PHE A 251 17.21 -7.76 17.28
C PHE A 251 16.69 -8.17 18.65
N ASP A 252 16.28 -9.43 18.81
CA ASP A 252 15.98 -9.95 20.14
C ASP A 252 17.30 -10.16 20.89
N LEU A 253 17.34 -9.77 22.16
CA LEU A 253 18.52 -9.73 23.00
C LEU A 253 18.54 -10.90 23.99
N ARG A 254 19.70 -11.54 24.14
CA ARG A 254 20.00 -12.45 25.26
C ARG A 254 21.42 -12.23 25.73
N ALA A 255 21.57 -11.72 26.96
CA ALA A 255 22.87 -11.50 27.58
C ALA A 255 23.20 -12.65 28.56
N GLU A 256 24.35 -13.29 28.36
CA GLU A 256 24.87 -14.41 29.17
C GLU A 256 26.32 -14.07 29.54
N GLY A 257 26.53 -13.36 30.65
CA GLY A 257 27.87 -12.98 31.13
C GLY A 257 28.63 -12.07 30.15
N ASP A 258 29.72 -12.58 29.58
CA ASP A 258 30.57 -11.90 28.59
C ASP A 258 30.05 -12.00 27.14
N THR A 259 28.97 -12.77 26.95
CA THR A 259 28.39 -13.06 25.65
C THR A 259 27.04 -12.38 25.49
N LEU A 260 26.86 -11.63 24.40
CA LEU A 260 25.58 -11.05 23.99
C LEU A 260 25.13 -11.70 22.69
N ARG A 261 23.96 -12.32 22.68
CA ARG A 261 23.35 -12.91 21.48
C ARG A 261 22.26 -11.99 20.96
N LEU A 262 22.29 -11.72 19.66
CA LEU A 262 21.29 -10.96 18.93
C LEU A 262 20.62 -11.87 17.90
N ALA A 263 19.29 -11.99 17.93
CA ALA A 263 18.55 -12.72 16.90
C ALA A 263 17.84 -11.71 15.97
N PRO A 264 18.35 -11.45 14.74
CA PRO A 264 17.72 -10.52 13.82
C PRO A 264 16.39 -11.08 13.26
N ARG A 265 15.37 -10.23 13.24
CA ARG A 265 14.03 -10.48 12.69
C ARG A 265 13.57 -9.30 11.83
N GLY A 266 12.60 -9.54 10.96
CA GLY A 266 12.02 -8.51 10.08
C GLY A 266 12.76 -8.41 8.75
N GLN A 267 13.34 -7.25 8.44
CA GLN A 267 14.15 -7.03 7.23
C GLN A 267 15.62 -7.30 7.54
N VAL A 268 16.23 -8.28 6.86
CA VAL A 268 17.61 -8.72 7.10
C VAL A 268 18.32 -8.89 5.76
N SER A 269 19.60 -8.56 5.70
CA SER A 269 20.44 -8.74 4.51
C SER A 269 20.61 -10.21 4.16
N LEU A 270 20.75 -10.50 2.87
CA LEU A 270 20.98 -11.82 2.33
C LEU A 270 22.36 -11.92 1.70
N TYR A 271 22.97 -13.09 1.85
CA TYR A 271 24.31 -13.37 1.38
C TYR A 271 24.32 -14.61 0.50
N ALA A 272 25.14 -14.61 -0.55
CA ALA A 272 25.26 -15.75 -1.45
C ALA A 272 25.94 -16.96 -0.79
N ALA A 273 26.78 -16.72 0.22
CA ALA A 273 27.51 -17.74 0.97
C ALA A 273 27.56 -17.37 2.46
N PRO A 274 27.73 -18.36 3.37
CA PRO A 274 27.84 -18.13 4.81
C PRO A 274 29.24 -17.64 5.21
N THR A 275 29.79 -16.67 4.49
CA THR A 275 31.14 -16.13 4.70
C THR A 275 31.10 -14.61 4.66
N ASN A 276 31.51 -13.98 5.75
CA ASN A 276 31.73 -12.53 5.85
C ASN A 276 33.00 -12.28 6.66
N HIS A 277 33.73 -11.21 6.32
CA HIS A 277 34.83 -10.74 7.14
C HIS A 277 34.25 -10.06 8.39
N LEU A 278 34.19 -10.81 9.49
CA LEU A 278 33.71 -10.33 10.79
C LEU A 278 34.90 -10.13 11.76
N PRO A 279 34.84 -9.13 12.66
CA PRO A 279 35.79 -9.01 13.76
C PRO A 279 35.83 -10.27 14.63
N PRO A 280 36.96 -10.58 15.30
CA PRO A 280 37.10 -11.80 16.11
C PRO A 280 36.13 -11.87 17.30
N GLU A 281 35.63 -10.72 17.77
CA GLU A 281 34.61 -10.61 18.82
C GLU A 281 33.21 -11.01 18.36
N LEU A 282 33.00 -11.19 17.05
CA LEU A 282 31.71 -11.36 16.42
C LEU A 282 31.63 -12.68 15.65
N ALA A 283 30.62 -13.50 15.96
CA ALA A 283 30.34 -14.73 15.22
C ALA A 283 28.89 -14.75 14.76
N TRP A 284 28.66 -15.22 13.53
CA TRP A 284 27.31 -15.44 13.02
C TRP A 284 26.99 -16.92 12.96
N ARG A 285 25.80 -17.28 13.43
CA ARG A 285 25.15 -18.53 13.04
C ARG A 285 24.30 -18.26 11.81
N TRP A 286 24.60 -18.95 10.73
CA TRP A 286 23.92 -18.79 9.46
C TRP A 286 22.71 -19.70 9.35
N ARG A 287 21.66 -19.21 8.68
CA ARG A 287 20.53 -20.02 8.23
C ARG A 287 20.31 -19.82 6.75
N GLN A 288 20.17 -20.92 6.03
CA GLN A 288 19.76 -20.88 4.64
C GLN A 288 18.27 -20.54 4.54
N ARG A 289 17.90 -19.68 3.59
CA ARG A 289 16.51 -19.41 3.24
C ARG A 289 15.84 -20.69 2.76
N ALA A 290 14.79 -21.10 3.45
CA ALA A 290 13.94 -22.21 3.04
C ALA A 290 12.80 -21.73 2.15
N HIS A 291 12.67 -22.31 0.95
CA HIS A 291 11.60 -21.98 0.01
C HIS A 291 10.29 -22.74 0.26
N TRP A 292 10.34 -23.84 1.03
CA TRP A 292 9.21 -24.73 1.29
C TRP A 292 8.86 -24.85 2.78
N SER A 293 9.34 -23.92 3.61
CA SER A 293 9.04 -23.91 5.04
C SER A 293 7.65 -23.34 5.33
N LEU A 294 6.95 -23.95 6.28
CA LEU A 294 5.72 -23.42 6.85
C LEU A 294 5.96 -23.16 8.35
N PRO A 295 5.98 -21.89 8.80
CA PRO A 295 6.10 -21.59 10.22
C PRO A 295 4.89 -22.11 11.01
N PRO A 296 5.06 -22.45 12.29
CA PRO A 296 3.95 -22.92 13.12
C PRO A 296 2.90 -21.82 13.29
N ALA A 297 1.66 -22.12 12.93
CA ALA A 297 0.57 -21.16 12.98
C ALA A 297 0.08 -20.95 14.43
N PRO A 298 -0.23 -19.70 14.84
CA PRO A 298 -0.80 -19.43 16.16
C PRO A 298 -2.25 -19.94 16.25
N THR A 299 -2.74 -20.13 17.48
CA THR A 299 -4.11 -20.60 17.77
C THR A 299 -5.18 -19.75 17.11
N LEU A 300 -5.03 -18.42 17.14
CA LEU A 300 -5.95 -17.49 16.47
C LEU A 300 -6.01 -17.70 14.95
N ALA A 301 -4.90 -18.06 14.32
CA ALA A 301 -4.86 -18.32 12.88
C ALA A 301 -5.63 -19.60 12.53
N TRP A 302 -5.49 -20.65 13.34
CA TRP A 302 -6.29 -21.88 13.21
C TRP A 302 -7.79 -21.62 13.40
N ALA A 303 -8.17 -20.84 14.42
CA ALA A 303 -9.57 -20.50 14.67
C ALA A 303 -10.20 -19.75 13.49
N GLY A 304 -9.51 -18.74 12.96
CA GLY A 304 -9.95 -18.01 11.77
C GLY A 304 -10.08 -18.90 10.54
N ALA A 305 -9.09 -19.76 10.27
CA ALA A 305 -9.12 -20.70 9.16
C ALA A 305 -10.29 -21.69 9.28
N LEU A 306 -10.54 -22.24 10.48
CA LEU A 306 -11.65 -23.16 10.73
C LEU A 306 -13.01 -22.47 10.48
N ALA A 307 -13.18 -21.23 10.90
CA ALA A 307 -14.41 -20.48 10.66
C ALA A 307 -14.69 -20.31 9.15
N VAL A 308 -13.66 -19.95 8.37
CA VAL A 308 -13.78 -19.82 6.90
C VAL A 308 -14.07 -21.16 6.24
N LEU A 309 -13.41 -22.23 6.68
CA LEU A 309 -13.65 -23.59 6.17
C LEU A 309 -15.08 -24.04 6.44
N LEU A 310 -15.58 -23.84 7.65
CA LEU A 310 -16.96 -24.16 8.03
C LEU A 310 -17.97 -23.38 7.18
N ALA A 311 -17.75 -22.08 6.98
CA ALA A 311 -18.59 -21.27 6.10
C ALA A 311 -18.60 -21.81 4.65
N GLY A 312 -17.44 -22.19 4.12
CA GLY A 312 -17.32 -22.82 2.80
C GLY A 312 -18.04 -24.17 2.71
N LEU A 313 -17.92 -25.02 3.72
CA LEU A 313 -18.62 -26.31 3.78
C LEU A 313 -20.15 -26.15 3.88
N LEU A 314 -20.63 -25.15 4.64
CA LEU A 314 -22.05 -24.80 4.71
C LEU A 314 -22.57 -24.32 3.34
N ALA A 315 -21.81 -23.45 2.66
CA ALA A 315 -22.14 -23.03 1.30
C ALA A 315 -22.13 -24.21 0.31
N ALA A 316 -21.19 -25.15 0.44
CA ALA A 316 -21.13 -26.34 -0.41
C ALA A 316 -22.34 -27.25 -0.20
N ARG A 317 -22.85 -27.38 1.03
CA ARG A 317 -24.09 -28.15 1.28
C ARG A 317 -25.28 -27.57 0.53
N ALA A 318 -25.36 -26.24 0.40
CA ALA A 318 -26.44 -25.55 -0.27
C ALA A 318 -26.39 -25.65 -1.81
N ASP A 319 -25.21 -25.83 -2.42
CA ASP A 319 -25.04 -25.92 -3.87
C ASP A 319 -24.61 -27.33 -4.32
N ARG A 320 -25.60 -28.21 -4.56
CA ARG A 320 -25.36 -29.61 -4.97
C ARG A 320 -24.59 -29.76 -6.27
N GLN A 321 -24.73 -28.82 -7.21
CA GLN A 321 -24.11 -28.90 -8.53
C GLN A 321 -22.64 -28.46 -8.51
N ARG A 322 -22.25 -27.58 -7.58
CA ARG A 322 -20.89 -27.02 -7.48
C ARG A 322 -20.16 -27.38 -6.19
N ARG A 323 -20.64 -28.40 -5.47
CA ARG A 323 -20.11 -28.82 -4.15
C ARG A 323 -18.59 -28.80 -4.07
N TRP A 324 -17.92 -29.43 -5.03
CA TRP A 324 -16.46 -29.53 -5.03
C TRP A 324 -15.79 -28.17 -5.25
N ARG A 325 -16.32 -27.29 -6.12
CA ARG A 325 -15.77 -25.95 -6.38
C ARG A 325 -15.91 -25.07 -5.15
N VAL A 326 -17.07 -25.13 -4.51
CA VAL A 326 -17.38 -24.35 -3.30
C VAL A 326 -16.53 -24.83 -2.12
N ALA A 327 -16.39 -26.15 -1.94
CA ALA A 327 -15.52 -26.73 -0.92
C ALA A 327 -14.04 -26.37 -1.17
N ALA A 328 -13.56 -26.46 -2.42
CA ALA A 328 -12.21 -26.05 -2.78
C ALA A 328 -11.98 -24.55 -2.52
N ALA A 329 -12.94 -23.70 -2.86
CA ALA A 329 -12.89 -22.27 -2.57
C ALA A 329 -12.79 -21.97 -1.07
N GLY A 330 -13.61 -22.65 -0.26
CA GLY A 330 -13.58 -22.51 1.21
C GLY A 330 -12.27 -23.00 1.83
N LEU A 331 -11.76 -24.15 1.39
CA LEU A 331 -10.48 -24.70 1.85
C LEU A 331 -9.32 -23.77 1.49
N LEU A 332 -9.29 -23.26 0.25
CA LEU A 332 -8.25 -22.35 -0.20
C LEU A 332 -8.26 -21.02 0.57
N ALA A 333 -9.44 -20.43 0.77
CA ALA A 333 -9.58 -19.21 1.56
C ALA A 333 -9.16 -19.42 3.03
N ALA A 334 -9.48 -20.57 3.61
CA ALA A 334 -9.05 -20.92 4.97
C ALA A 334 -7.53 -21.06 5.06
N ALA A 335 -6.89 -21.77 4.12
CA ALA A 335 -5.44 -21.91 4.06
C ALA A 335 -4.74 -20.55 3.85
N ALA A 336 -5.30 -19.70 2.99
CA ALA A 336 -4.79 -18.36 2.75
C ALA A 336 -4.88 -17.47 4.00
N LEU A 337 -5.99 -17.52 4.74
CA LEU A 337 -6.15 -16.80 6.01
C LEU A 337 -5.16 -17.29 7.07
N LEU A 338 -4.99 -18.62 7.19
CA LEU A 338 -4.01 -19.23 8.09
C LEU A 338 -2.60 -18.71 7.81
N VAL A 339 -2.20 -18.71 6.53
CA VAL A 339 -0.89 -18.22 6.08
C VAL A 339 -0.74 -16.72 6.33
N LEU A 340 -1.75 -15.92 6.01
CA LEU A 340 -1.71 -14.47 6.19
C LEU A 340 -1.56 -14.08 7.66
N LEU A 341 -2.31 -14.73 8.56
CA LEU A 341 -2.24 -14.47 10.01
C LEU A 341 -0.92 -14.97 10.61
N THR A 342 -0.42 -16.12 10.17
CA THR A 342 0.89 -16.64 10.58
C THR A 342 2.02 -15.70 10.12
N GLN A 343 1.92 -15.17 8.90
CA GLN A 343 2.89 -14.21 8.36
C GLN A 343 2.97 -12.92 9.18
N ARG A 344 1.85 -12.43 9.71
CA ARG A 344 1.79 -11.20 10.51
C ARG A 344 2.29 -11.36 11.94
N THR A 345 2.34 -12.59 12.45
CA THR A 345 2.62 -12.87 13.88
C THR A 345 3.94 -13.61 14.10
N VAL A 346 4.21 -14.66 13.34
CA VAL A 346 5.37 -15.55 13.54
C VAL A 346 6.44 -15.32 12.48
N GLY A 347 6.03 -15.27 11.21
CA GLY A 347 6.94 -15.10 10.07
C GLY A 347 6.32 -15.57 8.77
N ALA A 348 6.83 -15.07 7.65
CA ALA A 348 6.31 -15.43 6.33
C ALA A 348 6.68 -16.88 5.95
N PRO A 349 5.79 -17.62 5.26
CA PRO A 349 6.10 -18.95 4.75
C PRO A 349 7.13 -18.88 3.61
N GLY A 350 7.74 -20.00 3.26
CA GLY A 350 8.58 -20.11 2.08
C GLY A 350 7.81 -19.78 0.79
N ALA A 351 8.49 -19.22 -0.22
CA ALA A 351 7.89 -18.80 -1.48
C ALA A 351 7.11 -19.90 -2.20
N GLY A 352 7.54 -21.15 -2.10
CA GLY A 352 6.87 -22.31 -2.69
C GLY A 352 5.47 -22.54 -2.12
N ILE A 353 5.27 -22.32 -0.82
CA ILE A 353 3.94 -22.42 -0.20
C ILE A 353 3.02 -21.31 -0.72
N SER A 354 3.53 -20.07 -0.80
CA SER A 354 2.78 -18.95 -1.37
C SER A 354 2.43 -19.18 -2.84
N LEU A 355 3.33 -19.79 -3.63
CA LEU A 355 3.06 -20.18 -5.02
C LEU A 355 1.90 -21.18 -5.12
N LEU A 356 1.86 -22.22 -4.29
CA LEU A 356 0.77 -23.19 -4.29
C LEU A 356 -0.59 -22.54 -4.00
N LEU A 357 -0.64 -21.59 -3.06
CA LEU A 357 -1.86 -20.82 -2.79
C LEU A 357 -2.31 -20.01 -4.00
N ALA A 358 -1.37 -19.29 -4.63
CA ALA A 358 -1.67 -18.50 -5.82
C ALA A 358 -2.12 -19.38 -7.00
N TRP A 359 -1.44 -20.49 -7.26
CA TRP A 359 -1.82 -21.46 -8.30
C TRP A 359 -3.20 -22.04 -8.04
N GLY A 360 -3.51 -22.39 -6.79
CA GLY A 360 -4.84 -22.84 -6.38
C GLY A 360 -5.92 -21.80 -6.72
N ALA A 361 -5.66 -20.51 -6.49
CA ALA A 361 -6.60 -19.43 -6.77
C ALA A 361 -6.84 -19.24 -8.28
N LEU A 362 -5.77 -19.24 -9.07
CA LEU A 362 -5.83 -19.10 -10.53
C LEU A 362 -6.49 -20.32 -11.19
N ALA A 363 -6.15 -21.53 -10.73
CA ALA A 363 -6.80 -22.77 -11.19
C ALA A 363 -8.29 -22.77 -10.83
N LEU A 364 -8.65 -22.31 -9.62
CA LEU A 364 -10.04 -22.18 -9.21
C LEU A 364 -10.81 -21.22 -10.14
N LEU A 365 -10.22 -20.09 -10.54
CA LEU A 365 -10.85 -19.15 -11.47
C LEU A 365 -11.15 -19.78 -12.84
N LEU A 366 -10.18 -20.51 -13.41
CA LEU A 366 -10.41 -21.25 -14.67
C LEU A 366 -11.47 -22.33 -14.51
N ALA A 367 -11.40 -23.07 -13.41
CA ALA A 367 -12.35 -24.13 -13.09
C ALA A 367 -13.75 -23.58 -12.79
N TRP A 368 -13.88 -22.33 -12.31
CA TRP A 368 -15.18 -21.72 -12.02
C TRP A 368 -15.96 -21.42 -13.30
N ALA A 369 -15.26 -21.06 -14.38
CA ALA A 369 -15.84 -20.91 -15.71
C ALA A 369 -16.29 -22.27 -16.26
N ARG A 370 -17.47 -22.38 -16.88
CA ARG A 370 -17.85 -23.64 -17.58
C ARG A 370 -17.02 -23.84 -18.84
N ARG A 371 -16.69 -22.74 -19.54
CA ARG A 371 -15.73 -22.70 -20.64
C ARG A 371 -14.72 -21.58 -20.37
N PRO A 372 -13.41 -21.78 -20.60
CA PRO A 372 -12.43 -20.73 -20.41
C PRO A 372 -12.69 -19.61 -21.42
N ARG A 373 -13.38 -18.55 -20.98
CA ARG A 373 -13.64 -17.36 -21.77
C ARG A 373 -12.41 -16.46 -21.76
N LEU A 374 -12.36 -15.54 -22.72
CA LEU A 374 -11.32 -14.52 -22.83
C LEU A 374 -11.07 -13.80 -21.50
N LEU A 375 -12.13 -13.53 -20.72
CA LEU A 375 -12.03 -12.88 -19.41
C LEU A 375 -11.19 -13.68 -18.41
N ALA A 376 -11.53 -14.95 -18.17
CA ALA A 376 -10.81 -15.78 -17.20
C ALA A 376 -9.37 -16.03 -17.66
N THR A 377 -9.17 -16.24 -18.96
CA THR A 377 -7.85 -16.48 -19.56
C THR A 377 -6.94 -15.26 -19.43
N SER A 378 -7.44 -14.08 -19.79
CA SER A 378 -6.69 -12.83 -19.65
C SER A 378 -6.45 -12.47 -18.19
N ALA A 379 -7.42 -12.66 -17.29
CA ALA A 379 -7.24 -12.44 -15.86
C ALA A 379 -6.15 -13.34 -15.26
N VAL A 380 -6.12 -14.63 -15.62
CA VAL A 380 -5.07 -15.56 -15.18
C VAL A 380 -3.71 -15.18 -15.75
N ALA A 381 -3.67 -14.76 -17.02
CA ALA A 381 -2.44 -14.29 -17.63
C ALA A 381 -1.88 -13.05 -16.93
N LEU A 382 -2.73 -12.06 -16.64
CA LEU A 382 -2.34 -10.82 -15.94
C LEU A 382 -1.89 -11.09 -14.50
N LEU A 383 -2.69 -11.82 -13.72
CA LEU A 383 -2.36 -12.15 -12.33
C LEU A 383 -1.11 -13.03 -12.24
N GLY A 384 -0.99 -14.02 -13.12
CA GLY A 384 0.18 -14.91 -13.17
C GLY A 384 1.46 -14.19 -13.59
N ALA A 385 1.37 -13.27 -14.55
CA ALA A 385 2.51 -12.41 -14.93
C ALA A 385 2.92 -11.48 -13.78
N GLY A 386 1.96 -10.83 -13.11
CA GLY A 386 2.24 -10.01 -11.93
C GLY A 386 2.92 -10.76 -10.79
N LEU A 387 2.41 -11.95 -10.48
CA LEU A 387 3.01 -12.83 -9.48
C LEU A 387 4.41 -13.28 -9.87
N LEU A 388 4.66 -13.56 -11.15
CA LEU A 388 6.00 -13.90 -11.66
C LEU A 388 6.98 -12.72 -11.48
N VAL A 389 6.55 -11.51 -11.83
CA VAL A 389 7.32 -10.28 -11.68
C VAL A 389 7.66 -10.01 -10.22
N GLN A 390 6.67 -10.09 -9.32
CA GLN A 390 6.88 -9.91 -7.88
C GLN A 390 7.78 -11.00 -7.28
N LEU A 391 7.64 -12.25 -7.74
CA LEU A 391 8.50 -13.35 -7.32
C LEU A 391 9.95 -13.12 -7.74
N ASP A 392 10.18 -12.71 -9.00
CA ASP A 392 11.52 -12.46 -9.54
C ASP A 392 12.20 -11.29 -8.81
N MET A 393 11.49 -10.19 -8.57
CA MET A 393 11.98 -9.09 -7.71
C MET A 393 12.31 -9.58 -6.30
N GLY A 394 11.42 -10.38 -5.70
CA GLY A 394 11.57 -10.88 -4.33
C GLY A 394 12.73 -11.86 -4.13
N LEU A 395 12.99 -12.70 -5.12
CA LEU A 395 14.10 -13.66 -5.10
C LEU A 395 15.44 -12.99 -5.45
N GLY A 396 15.42 -12.03 -6.37
CA GLY A 396 16.61 -11.33 -6.84
C GLY A 396 17.10 -10.18 -5.96
N ALA A 397 16.35 -9.81 -4.91
CA ALA A 397 16.74 -8.75 -3.98
C ALA A 397 17.75 -9.20 -2.92
N GLN A 398 18.52 -8.25 -2.39
CA GLN A 398 19.55 -8.49 -1.37
C GLN A 398 19.03 -8.46 0.08
N ASP A 399 17.73 -8.29 0.28
CA ASP A 399 17.13 -8.33 1.61
C ASP A 399 15.88 -9.21 1.69
N SER A 400 15.56 -9.67 2.89
CA SER A 400 14.45 -10.58 3.16
C SER A 400 13.06 -9.94 3.03
N ALA A 401 12.96 -8.62 2.91
CA ALA A 401 11.68 -7.92 2.87
C ALA A 401 10.99 -8.01 1.51
N TRP A 402 11.75 -8.01 0.42
CA TRP A 402 11.19 -7.94 -0.93
C TRP A 402 10.25 -9.09 -1.25
N LEU A 403 10.60 -10.31 -0.83
CA LEU A 403 9.77 -11.50 -1.05
C LEU A 403 8.39 -11.40 -0.36
N ARG A 404 8.24 -10.54 0.66
CA ARG A 404 6.96 -10.32 1.34
C ARG A 404 5.92 -9.68 0.44
N HIS A 405 6.32 -8.91 -0.57
CA HIS A 405 5.39 -8.34 -1.55
C HIS A 405 4.67 -9.45 -2.32
N PHE A 406 5.43 -10.40 -2.87
CA PHE A 406 4.90 -11.60 -3.52
C PHE A 406 4.05 -12.45 -2.56
N GLN A 407 4.55 -12.74 -1.36
CA GLN A 407 3.85 -13.58 -0.38
C GLN A 407 2.50 -12.97 0.05
N ASN A 408 2.47 -11.65 0.27
CA ASN A 408 1.25 -10.91 0.58
C ASN A 408 0.26 -10.98 -0.58
N SER A 409 0.70 -10.67 -1.80
CA SER A 409 -0.17 -10.72 -2.99
C SER A 409 -0.74 -12.12 -3.22
N ALA A 410 0.07 -13.17 -3.06
CA ALA A 410 -0.37 -14.55 -3.19
C ALA A 410 -1.42 -14.95 -2.14
N ALA A 411 -1.19 -14.61 -0.87
CA ALA A 411 -2.15 -14.88 0.20
C ALA A 411 -3.45 -14.09 0.02
N LEU A 412 -3.36 -12.80 -0.33
CA LEU A 412 -4.53 -11.95 -0.57
C LEU A 412 -5.31 -12.38 -1.82
N LEU A 413 -4.66 -12.84 -2.88
CA LEU A 413 -5.31 -13.42 -4.05
C LEU A 413 -6.08 -14.69 -3.66
N ALA A 414 -5.42 -15.60 -2.93
CA ALA A 414 -5.99 -16.88 -2.50
C ALA A 414 -7.09 -16.73 -1.43
N LEU A 415 -7.17 -15.58 -0.78
CA LEU A 415 -8.28 -15.23 0.10
C LEU A 415 -9.42 -14.53 -0.65
N GLY A 416 -9.09 -13.45 -1.37
CA GLY A 416 -10.05 -12.55 -1.97
C GLY A 416 -10.79 -13.14 -3.16
N LEU A 417 -10.10 -13.89 -4.02
CA LEU A 417 -10.71 -14.44 -5.23
C LEU A 417 -11.74 -15.53 -4.92
N PRO A 418 -11.44 -16.56 -4.08
CA PRO A 418 -12.45 -17.53 -3.67
C PRO A 418 -13.61 -16.89 -2.92
N ALA A 419 -13.33 -15.96 -2.00
CA ALA A 419 -14.37 -15.24 -1.26
C ALA A 419 -15.31 -14.48 -2.21
N SER A 420 -14.77 -13.81 -3.24
CA SER A 420 -15.56 -13.06 -4.23
C SER A 420 -16.40 -14.00 -5.12
N LEU A 421 -15.82 -15.11 -5.58
CA LEU A 421 -16.54 -16.12 -6.37
C LEU A 421 -17.71 -16.73 -5.58
N LEU A 422 -17.51 -17.00 -4.29
CA LEU A 422 -18.53 -17.53 -3.39
C LEU A 422 -19.63 -16.49 -3.12
N ALA A 423 -19.25 -15.29 -2.67
CA ALA A 423 -20.20 -14.24 -2.31
C ALA A 423 -21.08 -13.82 -3.49
N LEU A 424 -20.52 -13.76 -4.70
CA LEU A 424 -21.21 -13.26 -5.90
C LEU A 424 -21.88 -14.37 -6.72
N SER A 425 -21.68 -15.65 -6.37
CA SER A 425 -22.41 -16.77 -6.97
C SER A 425 -23.93 -16.67 -6.82
N GLY A 426 -24.42 -15.97 -5.78
CA GLY A 426 -25.84 -15.69 -5.57
C GLY A 426 -26.43 -14.72 -6.61
N VAL A 427 -25.61 -13.81 -7.16
CA VAL A 427 -26.03 -12.86 -8.22
C VAL A 427 -26.39 -13.61 -9.50
N ALA A 428 -25.59 -14.62 -9.87
CA ALA A 428 -25.79 -15.42 -11.08
C ALA A 428 -27.13 -16.17 -11.09
N ARG A 429 -27.69 -16.49 -9.91
CA ARG A 429 -28.94 -17.24 -9.76
C ARG A 429 -30.20 -16.39 -9.89
N GLY A 430 -30.07 -15.08 -10.16
CA GLY A 430 -31.22 -14.16 -10.24
C GLY A 430 -32.01 -14.02 -8.92
N ALA A 431 -31.44 -14.48 -7.81
CA ALA A 431 -32.09 -14.54 -6.50
C ALA A 431 -32.11 -13.19 -5.75
N LEU A 432 -31.50 -12.15 -6.32
CA LEU A 432 -31.39 -10.84 -5.69
C LEU A 432 -32.68 -10.04 -5.87
N ALA A 433 -33.51 -10.04 -4.83
CA ALA A 433 -34.62 -9.12 -4.74
C ALA A 433 -34.12 -7.67 -4.74
N ARG A 434 -34.77 -6.80 -5.53
CA ARG A 434 -34.38 -5.39 -5.64
C ARG A 434 -34.25 -4.68 -4.29
N GLN A 435 -35.18 -4.92 -3.36
CA GLN A 435 -35.14 -4.33 -2.01
C GLN A 435 -33.89 -4.77 -1.22
N LEU A 436 -33.48 -6.04 -1.36
CA LEU A 436 -32.26 -6.53 -0.74
C LEU A 436 -31.03 -5.89 -1.40
N ALA A 437 -31.03 -5.74 -2.73
CA ALA A 437 -29.96 -5.07 -3.45
C ALA A 437 -29.80 -3.60 -2.99
N GLU A 438 -30.90 -2.86 -2.84
CA GLU A 438 -30.90 -1.48 -2.35
C GLU A 438 -30.33 -1.39 -0.92
N ARG A 439 -30.73 -2.29 -0.01
CA ARG A 439 -30.17 -2.36 1.36
C ARG A 439 -28.68 -2.69 1.38
N VAL A 440 -28.26 -3.64 0.55
CA VAL A 440 -26.84 -4.02 0.43
C VAL A 440 -26.02 -2.87 -0.14
N LEU A 441 -26.48 -2.20 -1.20
CA LEU A 441 -25.80 -1.04 -1.77
C LEU A 441 -25.70 0.12 -0.78
N LEU A 442 -26.76 0.38 -0.01
CA LEU A 442 -26.74 1.38 1.05
C LEU A 442 -25.73 1.03 2.15
N ALA A 443 -25.69 -0.24 2.57
CA ALA A 443 -24.73 -0.72 3.56
C ALA A 443 -23.28 -0.61 3.04
N LEU A 444 -23.03 -0.99 1.79
CA LEU A 444 -21.71 -0.87 1.15
C LEU A 444 -21.27 0.60 1.04
N ALA A 445 -22.16 1.49 0.61
CA ALA A 445 -21.88 2.91 0.52
C ALA A 445 -21.64 3.53 1.91
N GLY A 446 -22.48 3.21 2.90
CA GLY A 446 -22.30 3.66 4.28
C GLY A 446 -20.99 3.18 4.90
N LEU A 447 -20.63 1.91 4.70
CA LEU A 447 -19.36 1.35 5.13
C LEU A 447 -18.17 2.05 4.43
N ALA A 448 -18.25 2.27 3.12
CA ALA A 448 -17.20 2.97 2.38
C ALA A 448 -16.97 4.39 2.89
N LEU A 449 -18.05 5.16 3.13
CA LEU A 449 -17.97 6.50 3.70
C LEU A 449 -17.40 6.49 5.12
N PHE A 450 -17.81 5.52 5.95
CA PHE A 450 -17.27 5.36 7.30
C PHE A 450 -15.76 5.06 7.28
N LEU A 451 -15.31 4.16 6.40
CA LEU A 451 -13.88 3.84 6.27
C LEU A 451 -13.06 5.02 5.72
N LEU A 452 -13.62 5.81 4.79
CA LEU A 452 -12.99 7.05 4.32
C LEU A 452 -12.90 8.10 5.44
N LEU A 453 -13.94 8.23 6.27
CA LEU A 453 -13.91 9.12 7.44
C LEU A 453 -12.82 8.68 8.43
N LEU A 454 -12.71 7.37 8.68
CA LEU A 454 -11.63 6.80 9.49
C LEU A 454 -10.25 7.15 8.90
N GLN A 455 -10.11 7.14 7.57
CA GLN A 455 -8.87 7.56 6.89
C GLN A 455 -8.57 9.04 7.08
N VAL A 456 -9.58 9.91 7.01
CA VAL A 456 -9.39 11.34 7.25
C VAL A 456 -8.98 11.62 8.70
N TRP A 457 -9.46 10.84 9.67
CA TRP A 457 -9.17 11.07 11.09
C TRP A 457 -7.90 10.40 11.60
N PHE A 458 -7.60 9.19 11.13
CA PHE A 458 -6.52 8.36 11.67
C PHE A 458 -5.50 7.92 10.63
N GLY A 459 -5.76 8.15 9.35
CA GLY A 459 -4.93 7.71 8.23
C GLY A 459 -4.10 8.81 7.58
N GLY A 460 -3.50 8.45 6.45
CA GLY A 460 -2.81 9.35 5.54
C GLY A 460 -2.93 8.87 4.09
N GLU A 461 -2.01 9.29 3.22
CA GLU A 461 -1.97 8.93 1.79
C GLU A 461 -2.03 7.40 1.57
N THR A 462 -1.39 6.62 2.45
CA THR A 462 -1.34 5.16 2.37
C THR A 462 -2.53 4.45 3.01
N GLY A 463 -3.53 5.18 3.52
CA GLY A 463 -4.72 4.62 4.18
C GLY A 463 -4.62 4.52 5.71
N VAL A 464 -5.37 3.58 6.29
CA VAL A 464 -5.42 3.30 7.75
C VAL A 464 -4.97 1.86 7.99
N PHE A 465 -3.97 1.65 8.84
CA PHE A 465 -3.45 0.32 9.16
C PHE A 465 -3.06 -0.52 7.92
N GLU A 466 -2.43 0.10 6.91
CA GLU A 466 -2.06 -0.53 5.61
C GLU A 466 -3.25 -0.92 4.71
N ILE A 467 -4.47 -0.56 5.10
CA ILE A 467 -5.68 -0.73 4.28
C ILE A 467 -6.02 0.62 3.65
N GLN A 468 -6.32 0.61 2.34
CA GLN A 468 -6.76 1.80 1.60
C GLN A 468 -8.28 1.75 1.36
N PRO A 469 -9.09 2.44 2.19
CA PRO A 469 -10.54 2.54 2.01
C PRO A 469 -11.02 2.96 0.63
N VAL A 470 -10.23 3.79 -0.07
CA VAL A 470 -10.56 4.26 -1.42
C VAL A 470 -10.79 3.11 -2.40
N GLU A 471 -10.07 1.98 -2.27
CA GLU A 471 -10.23 0.83 -3.16
C GLU A 471 -11.62 0.19 -3.02
N PHE A 472 -12.12 0.10 -1.79
CA PHE A 472 -13.47 -0.35 -1.52
C PHE A 472 -14.54 0.68 -1.96
N ALA A 473 -14.24 1.97 -1.79
CA ALA A 473 -15.14 3.05 -2.21
C ALA A 473 -15.37 3.07 -3.73
N LYS A 474 -14.35 2.75 -4.55
CA LYS A 474 -14.49 2.61 -6.01
C LYS A 474 -15.52 1.54 -6.38
N LEU A 475 -15.47 0.38 -5.71
CA LEU A 475 -16.44 -0.70 -5.92
C LEU A 475 -17.86 -0.27 -5.52
N ALA A 476 -18.02 0.35 -4.35
CA ALA A 476 -19.31 0.85 -3.88
C ALA A 476 -19.89 1.92 -4.83
N LEU A 477 -19.06 2.85 -5.31
CA LEU A 477 -19.47 3.89 -6.26
C LEU A 477 -19.90 3.29 -7.60
N ALA A 478 -19.12 2.34 -8.14
CA ALA A 478 -19.46 1.67 -9.39
C ALA A 478 -20.81 0.94 -9.28
N ALA A 479 -21.04 0.22 -8.18
CA ALA A 479 -22.27 -0.52 -7.96
C ALA A 479 -23.48 0.41 -7.72
N LEU A 480 -23.33 1.45 -6.89
CA LEU A 480 -24.41 2.42 -6.63
C LEU A 480 -24.82 3.17 -7.91
N SER A 481 -23.84 3.62 -8.69
CA SER A 481 -24.10 4.33 -9.95
C SER A 481 -24.74 3.42 -10.98
N ALA A 482 -24.30 2.15 -11.06
CA ALA A 482 -24.91 1.16 -11.93
C ALA A 482 -26.38 0.91 -11.59
N HIS A 483 -26.72 0.88 -10.30
CA HIS A 483 -28.11 0.76 -9.85
C HIS A 483 -28.96 1.96 -10.29
N CYS A 484 -28.49 3.18 -10.05
CA CYS A 484 -29.17 4.40 -10.47
C CYS A 484 -29.38 4.46 -11.99
N LEU A 485 -28.35 4.13 -12.78
CA LEU A 485 -28.44 4.11 -14.24
C LEU A 485 -29.36 2.98 -14.75
N ALA A 486 -29.36 1.81 -14.11
CA ALA A 486 -30.28 0.72 -14.47
C ALA A 486 -31.75 1.13 -14.26
N LEU A 487 -32.05 1.86 -13.18
CA LEU A 487 -33.38 2.41 -12.93
C LEU A 487 -33.76 3.51 -13.93
N ALA A 488 -32.81 4.40 -14.25
CA ALA A 488 -33.02 5.45 -15.23
C ALA A 488 -33.31 4.87 -16.63
N ALA A 489 -32.54 3.86 -17.04
CA ALA A 489 -32.72 3.15 -18.31
C ALA A 489 -34.09 2.45 -18.37
N ALA A 490 -34.57 1.87 -17.28
CA ALA A 490 -35.89 1.22 -17.26
C ALA A 490 -37.07 2.13 -17.54
N ARG A 491 -36.93 3.45 -17.29
CA ARG A 491 -37.96 4.43 -17.63
C ARG A 491 -37.85 4.96 -19.06
N LEU A 492 -36.82 4.56 -19.82
CA LEU A 492 -36.73 4.86 -21.25
C LEU A 492 -37.65 3.96 -22.07
N ASP A 493 -37.87 2.73 -21.62
CA ASP A 493 -38.74 1.76 -22.30
C ASP A 493 -40.24 1.93 -21.98
N ALA A 494 -40.58 2.86 -21.09
CA ALA A 494 -41.97 3.14 -20.76
C ALA A 494 -42.68 3.85 -21.93
N PRO A 495 -43.98 3.60 -22.18
CA PRO A 495 -44.73 4.20 -23.28
C PRO A 495 -44.63 5.74 -23.26
N PRO A 496 -44.47 6.39 -24.43
CA PRO A 496 -44.45 7.84 -24.50
C PRO A 496 -45.72 8.44 -23.85
N GLY A 497 -45.54 9.35 -22.89
CA GLY A 497 -46.63 10.04 -22.18
C GLY A 497 -46.90 9.59 -20.74
N THR A 498 -46.23 8.54 -20.22
CA THR A 498 -46.54 7.98 -18.89
C THR A 498 -46.01 8.77 -17.69
N VAL A 499 -44.89 9.52 -17.80
CA VAL A 499 -44.39 10.46 -16.77
C VAL A 499 -43.49 11.53 -17.41
N ALA A 500 -43.70 12.81 -17.10
CA ALA A 500 -42.79 13.89 -17.49
C ALA A 500 -41.40 13.72 -16.85
N ARG A 501 -40.35 13.75 -17.68
CA ARG A 501 -38.96 13.55 -17.26
C ARG A 501 -38.36 14.89 -16.79
N ASP A 502 -38.81 15.35 -15.64
CA ASP A 502 -38.38 16.64 -15.11
C ASP A 502 -36.99 16.56 -14.46
N TRP A 503 -36.34 17.72 -14.25
CA TRP A 503 -35.06 17.83 -13.57
C TRP A 503 -35.03 17.13 -12.19
N ARG A 504 -36.17 17.08 -11.49
CA ARG A 504 -36.35 16.39 -10.20
C ARG A 504 -36.11 14.88 -10.31
N PHE A 505 -36.50 14.26 -11.42
CA PHE A 505 -36.25 12.85 -11.67
C PHE A 505 -34.75 12.59 -11.81
N TRP A 506 -34.07 13.38 -12.65
CA TRP A 506 -32.62 13.27 -12.85
C TRP A 506 -31.85 13.55 -11.57
N LEU A 507 -32.25 14.56 -10.80
CA LEU A 507 -31.66 14.84 -9.49
C LEU A 507 -31.83 13.63 -8.55
N ARG A 508 -33.01 13.02 -8.45
CA ARG A 508 -33.22 11.83 -7.59
C ARG A 508 -32.38 10.63 -8.00
N MET A 509 -32.14 10.44 -9.30
CA MET A 509 -31.32 9.33 -9.79
C MET A 509 -29.82 9.60 -9.65
N ALA A 510 -29.37 10.84 -9.87
CA ALA A 510 -27.96 11.21 -9.82
C ALA A 510 -27.48 11.56 -8.41
N ALA A 511 -28.33 12.11 -7.53
CA ALA A 511 -27.94 12.62 -6.23
C ALA A 511 -27.18 11.61 -5.35
N PRO A 512 -27.57 10.32 -5.24
CA PRO A 512 -26.79 9.38 -4.44
C PRO A 512 -25.36 9.20 -4.93
N ALA A 513 -25.17 9.06 -6.25
CA ALA A 513 -23.85 8.90 -6.86
C ALA A 513 -23.04 10.20 -6.81
N LEU A 514 -23.67 11.35 -7.06
CA LEU A 514 -23.02 12.66 -6.99
C LEU A 514 -22.60 13.03 -5.58
N LEU A 515 -23.45 12.78 -4.58
CA LEU A 515 -23.13 13.00 -3.16
C LEU A 515 -21.97 12.10 -2.73
N PHE A 516 -22.03 10.81 -3.08
CA PHE A 516 -20.93 9.88 -2.77
C PHE A 516 -19.62 10.32 -3.44
N THR A 517 -19.67 10.71 -4.71
CA THR A 517 -18.50 11.22 -5.46
C THR A 517 -17.95 12.49 -4.82
N GLY A 518 -18.81 13.43 -4.42
CA GLY A 518 -18.41 14.67 -3.76
C GLY A 518 -17.75 14.41 -2.40
N LEU A 519 -18.32 13.52 -1.58
CA LEU A 519 -17.75 13.14 -0.28
C LEU A 519 -16.42 12.39 -0.45
N LEU A 520 -16.33 11.49 -1.44
CA LEU A 520 -15.10 10.80 -1.79
C LEU A 520 -14.02 11.78 -2.23
N ALA A 521 -14.32 12.70 -3.15
CA ALA A 521 -13.39 13.72 -3.61
C ALA A 521 -12.93 14.63 -2.47
N ALA A 522 -13.84 15.05 -1.58
CA ALA A 522 -13.51 15.85 -0.42
C ALA A 522 -12.59 15.12 0.56
N ALA A 523 -12.84 13.83 0.82
CA ALA A 523 -11.98 13.00 1.66
C ALA A 523 -10.58 12.83 1.07
N LEU A 524 -10.48 12.65 -0.25
CA LEU A 524 -9.22 12.46 -0.97
C LEU A 524 -8.37 13.74 -1.02
N VAL A 525 -8.99 14.87 -1.35
CA VAL A 525 -8.33 16.18 -1.29
C VAL A 525 -7.82 16.46 0.12
N ARG A 526 -8.56 16.04 1.15
CA ARG A 526 -8.15 16.26 2.54
C ARG A 526 -6.94 15.43 2.96
N VAL A 527 -6.73 14.29 2.31
CA VAL A 527 -5.62 13.35 2.55
C VAL A 527 -4.45 13.63 1.57
N ASP A 528 -4.52 14.72 0.80
CA ASP A 528 -3.53 15.13 -0.21
C ASP A 528 -3.30 14.09 -1.33
N ASP A 529 -4.27 13.20 -1.55
CA ASP A 529 -4.25 12.20 -2.63
C ASP A 529 -5.21 12.59 -3.77
N TYR A 530 -4.66 13.21 -4.80
CA TYR A 530 -5.43 13.74 -5.94
C TYR A 530 -5.52 12.76 -7.11
N SER A 531 -4.71 11.71 -7.09
CA SER A 531 -4.66 10.73 -8.16
C SER A 531 -6.01 10.00 -8.40
N PRO A 532 -6.87 9.74 -7.39
CA PRO A 532 -8.17 9.15 -7.65
C PRO A 532 -9.18 10.16 -8.22
N LEU A 533 -8.93 11.48 -8.22
CA LEU A 533 -9.78 12.43 -8.94
C LEU A 533 -9.69 12.22 -10.45
N VAL A 534 -8.50 11.91 -10.97
CA VAL A 534 -8.31 11.54 -12.39
C VAL A 534 -9.02 10.21 -12.68
N LEU A 535 -8.94 9.24 -11.77
CA LEU A 535 -9.70 7.99 -11.88
C LEU A 535 -11.20 8.24 -11.90
N LEU A 536 -11.71 9.16 -11.07
CA LEU A 536 -13.13 9.55 -11.06
C LEU A 536 -13.54 10.24 -12.36
N LEU A 537 -12.67 11.05 -12.96
CA LEU A 537 -12.91 11.67 -14.26
C LEU A 537 -13.01 10.62 -15.39
N VAL A 538 -12.04 9.71 -15.47
CA VAL A 538 -12.05 8.60 -16.44
C VAL A 538 -13.29 7.73 -16.24
N TRP A 539 -13.63 7.43 -14.98
CA TRP A 539 -14.82 6.68 -14.63
C TRP A 539 -16.10 7.40 -15.07
N ALA A 540 -16.28 8.68 -14.71
CA ALA A 540 -17.48 9.46 -15.06
C ALA A 540 -17.65 9.60 -16.58
N GLY A 541 -16.56 9.83 -17.32
CA GLY A 541 -16.56 9.88 -18.78
C GLY A 541 -16.98 8.53 -19.39
N THR A 542 -16.41 7.43 -18.90
CA THR A 542 -16.74 6.08 -19.38
C THR A 542 -18.19 5.71 -19.07
N MET A 543 -18.69 6.03 -17.88
CA MET A 543 -20.09 5.78 -17.51
C MET A 543 -21.05 6.59 -18.38
N SER A 544 -20.69 7.84 -18.70
CA SER A 544 -21.46 8.70 -19.61
C SER A 544 -21.49 8.16 -21.04
N LEU A 545 -20.36 7.66 -21.54
CA LEU A 545 -20.27 6.98 -22.84
C LEU A 545 -21.11 5.70 -22.85
N ALA A 546 -20.98 4.86 -21.81
CA ALA A 546 -21.77 3.64 -21.68
C ALA A 546 -23.28 3.93 -21.66
N TRP A 547 -23.70 4.98 -20.95
CA TRP A 547 -25.08 5.46 -20.97
C TRP A 547 -25.52 5.90 -22.37
N CYS A 548 -24.73 6.73 -23.06
CA CYS A 548 -25.08 7.20 -24.40
C CYS A 548 -25.23 6.05 -25.39
N TRP A 549 -24.32 5.07 -25.36
CA TRP A 549 -24.40 3.89 -26.22
C TRP A 549 -25.59 3.00 -25.90
N ALA A 550 -25.81 2.68 -24.61
CA ALA A 550 -26.93 1.88 -24.17
C ALA A 550 -28.28 2.50 -24.58
N THR A 551 -28.37 3.83 -24.58
CA THR A 551 -29.60 4.58 -24.89
C THR A 551 -29.71 5.08 -26.34
N GLY A 552 -28.79 4.68 -27.22
CA GLY A 552 -28.83 5.03 -28.65
C GLY A 552 -28.44 6.48 -28.99
N ARG A 553 -27.88 7.24 -28.04
CA ARG A 553 -27.49 8.65 -28.20
C ARG A 553 -26.10 8.79 -28.86
N ARG A 554 -25.99 8.40 -30.13
CA ARG A 554 -24.70 8.34 -30.86
C ARG A 554 -24.00 9.69 -30.98
N ALA A 555 -24.72 10.78 -31.21
CA ALA A 555 -24.14 12.12 -31.31
C ALA A 555 -23.49 12.57 -30.00
N ALA A 556 -24.17 12.38 -28.86
CA ALA A 556 -23.61 12.68 -27.54
C ALA A 556 -22.38 11.81 -27.23
N ALA A 557 -22.40 10.53 -27.62
CA ALA A 557 -21.23 9.67 -27.48
C ALA A 557 -20.04 10.15 -28.32
N GLY A 558 -20.30 10.60 -29.56
CA GLY A 558 -19.29 11.18 -30.44
C GLY A 558 -18.66 12.46 -29.87
N LEU A 559 -19.47 13.35 -29.29
CA LEU A 559 -19.00 14.56 -28.62
C LEU A 559 -18.13 14.25 -27.39
N LEU A 560 -18.55 13.28 -26.56
CA LEU A 560 -17.77 12.85 -25.39
C LEU A 560 -16.43 12.22 -25.79
N ALA A 561 -16.43 11.38 -26.83
CA ALA A 561 -15.20 10.81 -27.38
C ALA A 561 -14.27 11.89 -27.96
N GLY A 562 -14.83 12.85 -28.70
CA GLY A 562 -14.10 14.00 -29.22
C GLY A 562 -13.48 14.85 -28.11
N ALA A 563 -14.23 15.15 -27.05
CA ALA A 563 -13.73 15.87 -25.89
C ALA A 563 -12.58 15.13 -25.19
N ALA A 564 -12.68 13.79 -25.06
CA ALA A 564 -11.58 12.99 -24.52
C ALA A 564 -10.32 13.05 -25.39
N CYS A 565 -10.46 12.99 -26.72
CA CYS A 565 -9.33 13.15 -27.65
C CYS A 565 -8.70 14.54 -27.55
N VAL A 566 -9.51 15.60 -27.43
CA VAL A 566 -9.02 16.98 -27.24
C VAL A 566 -8.27 17.13 -25.92
N LEU A 567 -8.77 16.53 -24.82
CA LEU A 567 -8.09 16.54 -23.53
C LEU A 567 -6.72 15.85 -23.60
N LEU A 568 -6.64 14.69 -24.26
CA LEU A 568 -5.38 13.96 -24.46
C LEU A 568 -4.39 14.73 -25.34
N ALA A 569 -4.87 15.33 -26.43
CA ALA A 569 -4.04 16.18 -27.29
C ALA A 569 -3.56 17.43 -26.54
N GLY A 570 -4.43 18.04 -25.73
CA GLY A 570 -4.11 19.18 -24.89
C GLY A 570 -3.05 18.85 -23.84
N SER A 571 -3.13 17.69 -23.19
CA SER A 571 -2.11 17.27 -22.20
C SER A 571 -0.75 17.04 -22.86
N ALA A 572 -0.73 16.43 -24.05
CA ALA A 572 0.51 16.23 -24.81
C ALA A 572 1.13 17.58 -25.25
N ALA A 573 0.30 18.53 -25.69
CA ALA A 573 0.74 19.87 -26.06
C ALA A 573 1.28 20.66 -24.86
N LEU A 574 0.65 20.53 -23.68
CA LEU A 574 1.09 21.17 -22.43
C LEU A 574 2.44 20.63 -21.95
N GLN A 575 2.75 19.36 -22.19
CA GLN A 575 4.08 18.80 -21.88
C GLN A 575 5.19 19.50 -22.67
N GLY A 576 4.90 19.94 -23.91
CA GLY A 576 5.86 20.64 -24.76
C GLY A 576 6.02 22.14 -24.48
N SER A 577 5.15 22.77 -23.69
CA SER A 577 5.07 24.24 -23.58
C SER A 577 5.80 24.88 -22.39
N GLY A 578 6.53 24.08 -21.58
CA GLY A 578 7.60 24.51 -20.66
C GLY A 578 7.24 25.38 -19.45
N ASN A 579 6.20 26.23 -19.50
CA ASN A 579 5.93 27.24 -18.46
C ASN A 579 4.44 27.51 -18.16
N ALA A 580 3.49 26.91 -18.88
CA ALA A 580 2.07 27.27 -18.75
C ALA A 580 1.40 26.81 -17.43
N LEU A 581 1.93 25.76 -16.79
CA LEU A 581 1.31 25.14 -15.60
C LEU A 581 1.89 25.64 -14.27
N GLY A 582 3.06 26.29 -14.28
CA GLY A 582 3.75 26.74 -13.06
C GLY A 582 3.01 27.82 -12.26
N GLY A 583 2.03 28.50 -12.88
CA GLY A 583 1.19 29.52 -12.23
C GLY A 583 -0.04 28.97 -11.50
N MET A 584 -0.34 27.66 -11.59
CA MET A 584 -1.41 27.05 -10.81
C MET A 584 -0.85 26.57 -9.47
N GLU A 585 -1.19 27.24 -8.37
CA GLU A 585 -0.75 26.89 -6.99
C GLU A 585 -1.13 25.45 -6.57
N PHE A 586 -2.03 24.80 -7.30
CA PHE A 586 -2.47 23.44 -7.08
C PHE A 586 -1.47 22.42 -7.67
N TYR A 587 -0.78 21.67 -6.81
CA TYR A 587 0.10 20.54 -7.21
C TYR A 587 1.33 20.94 -8.04
N ALA A 588 1.71 22.22 -8.01
CA ALA A 588 2.78 22.80 -8.83
C ALA A 588 4.09 22.01 -8.74
N GLU A 589 4.47 21.54 -7.55
CA GLU A 589 5.74 20.82 -7.34
C GLU A 589 5.82 19.51 -8.15
N ARG A 590 4.77 18.68 -8.17
CA ARG A 590 4.80 17.42 -8.94
C ARG A 590 4.78 17.66 -10.45
N PHE A 591 4.10 18.71 -10.91
CA PHE A 591 4.13 19.11 -12.31
C PHE A 591 5.49 19.71 -12.70
N GLN A 592 6.13 20.49 -11.83
CA GLN A 592 7.48 21.03 -12.03
C GLN A 592 8.53 19.90 -12.07
N VAL A 593 8.46 18.96 -11.13
CA VAL A 593 9.31 17.76 -11.10
C VAL A 593 9.10 16.90 -12.35
N TRP A 594 7.86 16.77 -12.82
CA TRP A 594 7.57 16.04 -14.05
C TRP A 594 8.10 16.74 -15.31
N GLN A 595 8.01 18.06 -15.37
CA GLN A 595 8.50 18.86 -16.49
C GLN A 595 10.02 18.89 -16.57
N ASP A 596 10.70 19.03 -15.42
CA ASP A 596 12.16 19.06 -15.34
C ASP A 596 12.68 18.29 -14.13
N PRO A 597 12.69 16.95 -14.18
CA PRO A 597 13.13 16.14 -13.06
C PRO A 597 14.61 16.37 -12.69
N GLY A 598 15.43 16.89 -13.61
CA GLY A 598 16.84 17.21 -13.35
C GLY A 598 17.05 18.38 -12.40
N ARG A 599 16.13 19.36 -12.39
CA ARG A 599 16.18 20.50 -11.45
C ARG A 599 15.70 20.16 -10.03
N HIS A 600 15.13 18.96 -9.84
CA HIS A 600 14.60 18.50 -8.56
C HIS A 600 15.35 17.25 -8.08
N PRO A 601 16.54 17.39 -7.45
CA PRO A 601 17.47 16.29 -7.22
C PRO A 601 16.94 15.18 -6.29
N HIS A 602 16.01 15.49 -5.39
CA HIS A 602 15.44 14.51 -4.47
C HIS A 602 14.15 13.85 -4.99
N THR A 603 13.28 14.60 -5.65
CA THR A 603 11.95 14.12 -6.10
C THR A 603 11.95 13.67 -7.56
N GLY A 604 12.81 14.23 -8.41
CA GLY A 604 12.97 13.84 -9.82
C GLY A 604 13.83 12.60 -10.04
N GLN A 605 14.64 12.20 -9.05
CA GLN A 605 15.52 11.03 -9.15
C GLN A 605 14.75 9.74 -9.50
N GLN A 606 13.56 9.55 -8.93
CA GLN A 606 12.73 8.37 -9.19
C GLN A 606 12.33 8.26 -10.67
N VAL A 607 11.94 9.39 -11.29
CA VAL A 607 11.58 9.48 -12.71
C VAL A 607 12.80 9.20 -13.59
N LEU A 608 13.96 9.78 -13.26
CA LEU A 608 15.21 9.58 -14.01
C LEU A 608 15.70 8.13 -13.96
N LEU A 609 15.61 7.47 -12.80
CA LEU A 609 15.96 6.06 -12.65
C LEU A 609 15.00 5.15 -13.42
N GLY A 610 13.70 5.45 -13.40
CA GLY A 610 12.71 4.75 -14.23
C GLY A 610 13.04 4.86 -15.72
N ALA A 611 13.22 6.08 -16.23
CA ALA A 611 13.56 6.32 -17.63
C ALA A 611 14.87 5.62 -18.06
N ARG A 612 15.89 5.62 -17.20
CA ARG A 612 17.14 4.89 -17.44
C ARG A 612 16.91 3.39 -17.56
N ALA A 613 16.12 2.81 -16.65
CA ALA A 613 15.81 1.39 -16.65
C ALA A 613 15.04 0.97 -17.92
N LEU A 614 14.12 1.81 -18.39
CA LEU A 614 13.45 1.61 -19.69
C LEU A 614 14.46 1.57 -20.84
N GLY A 615 15.37 2.55 -20.90
CA GLY A 615 16.40 2.61 -21.93
C GLY A 615 17.33 1.39 -21.94
N GLN A 616 17.71 0.90 -20.76
CA GLN A 616 18.54 -0.30 -20.60
C GLN A 616 17.83 -1.60 -21.01
N GLY A 617 16.50 -1.66 -20.87
CA GLY A 617 15.72 -2.84 -21.24
C GLY A 617 15.63 -3.10 -22.75
N GLY A 618 15.72 -2.06 -23.58
CA GLY A 618 15.62 -2.20 -25.04
C GLY A 618 14.37 -2.98 -25.50
N TRP A 619 14.47 -3.70 -26.61
CA TRP A 619 13.35 -4.49 -27.15
C TRP A 619 13.13 -5.82 -26.42
N LEU A 620 14.21 -6.50 -26.05
CA LEU A 620 14.19 -7.88 -25.57
C LEU A 620 14.58 -8.02 -24.09
N GLY A 621 14.65 -6.93 -23.33
CA GLY A 621 15.08 -6.93 -21.92
C GLY A 621 16.59 -6.78 -21.78
N ALA A 622 17.03 -6.45 -20.57
CA ALA A 622 18.44 -6.22 -20.25
C ALA A 622 19.34 -7.45 -20.48
N ASP A 623 18.77 -8.66 -20.55
CA ASP A 623 19.49 -9.90 -20.88
C ASP A 623 19.40 -10.30 -22.37
N GLY A 624 18.68 -9.53 -23.18
CA GLY A 624 18.44 -9.79 -24.60
C GLY A 624 17.53 -10.99 -24.90
N LEU A 625 16.95 -11.65 -23.89
CA LEU A 625 16.20 -12.91 -24.00
C LEU A 625 14.87 -12.87 -23.25
N LEU A 626 14.19 -11.72 -23.28
CA LEU A 626 12.92 -11.42 -22.59
C LEU A 626 13.00 -11.72 -21.09
N GLY A 627 14.16 -11.50 -20.47
CA GLY A 627 14.40 -11.75 -19.05
C GLY A 627 14.57 -13.23 -18.70
N LEU A 628 14.45 -14.17 -19.63
CA LEU A 628 14.49 -15.61 -19.35
C LEU A 628 15.85 -16.06 -18.78
N ALA A 629 16.96 -15.49 -19.26
CA ALA A 629 18.28 -15.84 -18.77
C ALA A 629 18.49 -15.32 -17.34
N ALA A 630 17.89 -14.17 -17.03
CA ALA A 630 18.00 -13.52 -15.74
C ALA A 630 16.96 -13.98 -14.70
N LEU A 631 15.82 -14.58 -15.10
CA LEU A 631 14.76 -15.07 -14.20
C LEU A 631 15.32 -15.91 -13.03
N GLY A 632 14.94 -15.56 -11.81
CA GLY A 632 15.34 -16.20 -10.57
C GLY A 632 16.73 -15.78 -10.07
N ARG A 633 17.45 -14.94 -10.81
CA ARG A 633 18.76 -14.40 -10.42
C ARG A 633 18.61 -12.99 -9.85
N SER A 634 19.75 -12.31 -9.64
CA SER A 634 19.79 -10.90 -9.23
C SER A 634 18.82 -10.04 -10.06
N ALA A 635 18.04 -9.22 -9.36
CA ALA A 635 17.08 -8.31 -9.98
C ALA A 635 17.73 -7.01 -10.52
N GLY A 636 19.05 -6.84 -10.30
CA GLY A 636 19.85 -5.76 -10.89
C GLY A 636 19.57 -4.37 -10.33
N GLU A 637 20.09 -3.35 -11.02
CA GLU A 637 20.02 -1.94 -10.59
C GLU A 637 18.60 -1.36 -10.60
N ALA A 638 17.68 -1.95 -11.37
CA ALA A 638 16.28 -1.50 -11.43
C ALA A 638 15.56 -1.59 -10.07
N LEU A 639 16.03 -2.42 -9.14
CA LEU A 639 15.51 -2.42 -7.76
C LEU A 639 15.80 -1.12 -6.98
N ALA A 640 16.76 -0.32 -7.43
CA ALA A 640 17.08 0.96 -6.81
C ALA A 640 16.03 2.04 -7.09
N ILE A 641 15.10 1.81 -8.03
CA ILE A 641 14.00 2.74 -8.30
C ILE A 641 13.10 2.79 -7.05
N PRO A 642 12.87 3.97 -6.45
CA PRO A 642 11.95 4.09 -5.32
C PRO A 642 10.55 3.57 -5.69
N ALA A 643 9.92 2.81 -4.78
CA ALA A 643 8.60 2.21 -4.96
C ALA A 643 8.44 1.37 -6.25
N VAL A 644 9.50 0.73 -6.74
CA VAL A 644 9.49 -0.12 -7.93
C VAL A 644 8.50 -1.28 -7.86
N GLN A 645 8.21 -1.81 -6.68
CA GLN A 645 7.22 -2.87 -6.51
C GLN A 645 5.77 -2.39 -6.68
N ASP A 646 5.55 -1.08 -6.62
CA ASP A 646 4.23 -0.44 -6.67
C ASP A 646 4.13 0.45 -7.92
N ASP A 647 4.46 1.73 -7.81
CA ASP A 647 4.24 2.73 -8.86
C ASP A 647 5.10 2.51 -10.11
N PHE A 648 6.33 2.02 -9.92
CA PHE A 648 7.32 1.83 -10.99
C PHE A 648 7.49 0.38 -11.44
N ALA A 649 6.52 -0.48 -11.12
CA ALA A 649 6.54 -1.88 -11.56
C ALA A 649 6.62 -2.04 -13.10
N PRO A 650 5.95 -1.19 -13.92
CA PRO A 650 6.14 -1.23 -15.37
C PRO A 650 7.56 -0.89 -15.81
N SER A 651 8.26 0.02 -15.12
CA SER A 651 9.66 0.33 -15.43
C SER A 651 10.58 -0.86 -15.20
N TRP A 652 10.36 -1.60 -14.11
CA TRP A 652 11.09 -2.85 -13.87
C TRP A 652 10.74 -3.92 -14.90
N LEU A 653 9.46 -4.06 -15.27
CA LEU A 653 9.04 -5.01 -16.31
C LEU A 653 9.72 -4.71 -17.65
N LEU A 654 9.76 -3.44 -18.06
CA LEU A 654 10.39 -3.02 -19.31
C LEU A 654 11.92 -3.21 -19.27
N HIS A 655 12.56 -2.90 -18.14
CA HIS A 655 13.98 -3.21 -17.95
C HIS A 655 14.24 -4.72 -18.06
N ARG A 656 13.42 -5.53 -17.39
CA ARG A 656 13.65 -6.97 -17.29
C ARG A 656 13.30 -7.74 -18.55
N HIS A 657 12.17 -7.43 -19.18
CA HIS A 657 11.58 -8.19 -20.29
C HIS A 657 11.51 -7.42 -21.61
N GLY A 658 11.95 -6.16 -21.62
CA GLY A 658 11.98 -5.31 -22.80
C GLY A 658 10.61 -4.79 -23.22
N LEU A 659 10.63 -3.97 -24.28
CA LEU A 659 9.43 -3.44 -24.91
C LEU A 659 8.49 -4.56 -25.41
N ALA A 660 9.03 -5.68 -25.92
CA ALA A 660 8.22 -6.81 -26.37
C ALA A 660 7.39 -7.41 -25.21
N GLY A 661 8.00 -7.57 -24.03
CA GLY A 661 7.28 -8.00 -22.83
C GLY A 661 6.21 -6.99 -22.39
N GLY A 662 6.53 -5.69 -22.46
CA GLY A 662 5.58 -4.60 -22.20
C GLY A 662 4.36 -4.63 -23.14
N LEU A 663 4.59 -4.77 -24.46
CA LEU A 663 3.54 -4.86 -25.47
C LEU A 663 2.68 -6.12 -25.31
N ALA A 664 3.28 -7.25 -24.94
CA ALA A 664 2.55 -8.47 -24.61
C ALA A 664 1.62 -8.26 -23.41
N LEU A 665 2.12 -7.67 -22.32
CA LEU A 665 1.30 -7.34 -21.15
C LEU A 665 0.17 -6.38 -21.52
N TRP A 666 0.48 -5.30 -22.23
CA TRP A 666 -0.49 -4.32 -22.69
C TRP A 666 -1.60 -4.95 -23.55
N SER A 667 -1.23 -5.88 -24.45
CA SER A 667 -2.19 -6.60 -25.29
C SER A 667 -3.14 -7.45 -24.46
N VAL A 668 -2.64 -8.16 -23.44
CA VAL A 668 -3.49 -8.94 -22.53
C VAL A 668 -4.39 -8.03 -21.68
N GLN A 669 -3.90 -6.86 -21.26
CA GLN A 669 -4.69 -5.85 -20.55
C GLN A 669 -5.85 -5.35 -21.43
N ALA A 670 -5.59 -5.04 -22.70
CA ALA A 670 -6.61 -4.64 -23.66
C ALA A 670 -7.65 -5.75 -23.88
N LEU A 671 -7.21 -7.01 -24.01
CA LEU A 671 -8.11 -8.17 -24.13
C LEU A 671 -8.98 -8.37 -22.88
N PHE A 672 -8.42 -8.14 -21.69
CA PHE A 672 -9.18 -8.20 -20.44
C PHE A 672 -10.28 -7.15 -20.39
N LEU A 673 -9.96 -5.89 -20.71
CA LEU A 673 -10.93 -4.80 -20.78
C LEU A 673 -12.01 -5.07 -21.84
N ALA A 674 -11.60 -5.52 -23.03
CA ALA A 674 -12.53 -5.92 -24.08
C ALA A 674 -13.46 -7.07 -23.62
N ALA A 675 -12.95 -8.03 -22.85
CA ALA A 675 -13.76 -9.10 -22.30
C ALA A 675 -14.78 -8.61 -21.26
N LEU A 676 -14.40 -7.66 -20.40
CA LEU A 676 -15.33 -7.00 -19.46
C LEU A 676 -16.45 -6.24 -20.19
N LEU A 677 -16.09 -5.44 -21.19
CA LEU A 677 -17.05 -4.69 -22.00
C LEU A 677 -17.94 -5.62 -22.83
N GLY A 678 -17.37 -6.73 -23.35
CA GLY A 678 -18.12 -7.77 -24.04
C GLY A 678 -19.14 -8.45 -23.12
N ALA A 679 -18.78 -8.71 -21.86
CA ALA A 679 -19.69 -9.21 -20.84
C ALA A 679 -20.80 -8.18 -20.51
N ALA A 680 -20.45 -6.90 -20.40
CA ALA A 680 -21.42 -5.82 -20.19
C ALA A 680 -22.43 -5.71 -21.34
N ALA A 681 -21.95 -5.76 -22.59
CA ALA A 681 -22.79 -5.73 -23.78
C ALA A 681 -23.71 -6.96 -23.90
N GLN A 682 -23.26 -8.14 -23.44
CA GLN A 682 -24.11 -9.32 -23.32
C GLN A 682 -25.23 -9.10 -22.29
N ALA A 683 -24.88 -8.58 -21.10
CA ALA A 683 -25.85 -8.27 -20.06
C ALA A 683 -26.90 -7.22 -20.49
N TRP A 684 -26.48 -6.21 -21.25
CA TRP A 684 -27.41 -5.24 -21.84
C TRP A 684 -28.38 -5.89 -22.84
N ARG A 685 -27.87 -6.72 -23.76
CA ARG A 685 -28.73 -7.43 -24.73
C ARG A 685 -29.71 -8.39 -24.04
N ALA A 686 -29.26 -9.11 -23.03
CA ALA A 686 -30.13 -9.96 -22.22
C ALA A 686 -31.20 -9.15 -21.48
N ALA A 687 -30.87 -7.94 -21.01
CA ALA A 687 -31.85 -7.05 -20.40
C ALA A 687 -32.92 -6.56 -21.39
N LEU A 688 -32.54 -6.31 -22.65
CA LEU A 688 -33.49 -5.94 -23.70
C LEU A 688 -34.42 -7.10 -24.09
N ALA A 689 -33.91 -8.33 -24.06
CA ALA A 689 -34.68 -9.53 -24.37
C ALA A 689 -35.50 -10.06 -23.18
N ALA A 690 -35.35 -9.47 -21.99
CA ALA A 690 -36.01 -9.96 -20.79
C ALA A 690 -37.49 -9.57 -20.76
N GLY A 691 -38.38 -10.58 -20.65
CA GLY A 691 -39.82 -10.38 -20.45
C GLY A 691 -40.25 -10.01 -19.03
N ASP A 692 -39.33 -10.00 -18.06
CA ASP A 692 -39.58 -9.61 -16.66
C ASP A 692 -38.70 -8.43 -16.26
N TYR A 693 -39.33 -7.42 -15.65
CA TYR A 693 -38.68 -6.24 -15.08
C TYR A 693 -37.49 -6.57 -14.18
N ARG A 694 -37.56 -7.63 -13.36
CA ARG A 694 -36.46 -8.00 -12.44
C ARG A 694 -35.21 -8.43 -13.19
N ARG A 695 -35.38 -9.26 -14.23
CA ARG A 695 -34.28 -9.74 -15.09
C ARG A 695 -33.73 -8.61 -15.96
N ALA A 696 -34.61 -7.76 -16.49
CA ALA A 696 -34.21 -6.56 -17.22
C ALA A 696 -33.37 -5.61 -16.36
N TRP A 697 -33.81 -5.31 -15.13
CA TRP A 697 -33.05 -4.48 -14.20
C TRP A 697 -31.68 -5.10 -13.88
N LEU A 698 -31.63 -6.41 -13.60
CA LEU A 698 -30.37 -7.09 -13.25
C LEU A 698 -29.36 -7.03 -14.39
N GLY A 699 -29.78 -7.28 -15.64
CA GLY A 699 -28.88 -7.21 -16.80
C GLY A 699 -28.37 -5.78 -17.05
N ARG A 700 -29.20 -4.75 -16.83
CA ARG A 700 -28.75 -3.34 -16.91
C ARG A 700 -27.77 -2.98 -15.80
N PHE A 701 -28.05 -3.43 -14.58
CA PHE A 701 -27.16 -3.25 -13.43
C PHE A 701 -25.80 -3.90 -13.70
N GLN A 702 -25.78 -5.15 -14.18
CA GLN A 702 -24.56 -5.86 -14.56
C GLN A 702 -23.79 -5.13 -15.66
N CYS A 703 -24.46 -4.64 -16.70
CA CYS A 703 -23.84 -3.85 -17.76
C CYS A 703 -23.11 -2.62 -17.19
N PHE A 704 -23.82 -1.76 -16.46
CA PHE A 704 -23.22 -0.53 -15.94
C PHE A 704 -22.16 -0.78 -14.86
N ALA A 705 -22.32 -1.81 -14.01
CA ALA A 705 -21.33 -2.14 -13.00
C ALA A 705 -20.02 -2.64 -13.63
N LEU A 706 -20.11 -3.46 -14.68
CA LEU A 706 -18.94 -3.93 -15.43
C LEU A 706 -18.26 -2.79 -16.20
N CYS A 707 -19.02 -1.87 -16.82
CA CYS A 707 -18.46 -0.68 -17.44
C CYS A 707 -17.73 0.20 -16.42
N GLY A 708 -18.31 0.41 -15.23
CA GLY A 708 -17.68 1.19 -14.16
C GLY A 708 -16.41 0.52 -13.62
N GLY A 709 -16.42 -0.78 -13.41
CA GLY A 709 -15.24 -1.55 -13.03
C GLY A 709 -14.15 -1.51 -14.09
N ALA A 710 -14.49 -1.70 -15.37
CA ALA A 710 -13.57 -1.58 -16.49
C ALA A 710 -12.96 -0.17 -16.59
N ALA A 711 -13.75 0.87 -16.32
CA ALA A 711 -13.26 2.25 -16.33
C ALA A 711 -12.20 2.51 -15.25
N PHE A 712 -12.39 2.00 -14.04
CA PHE A 712 -11.39 2.11 -12.98
C PHE A 712 -10.12 1.31 -13.31
N VAL A 713 -10.24 0.07 -13.81
CA VAL A 713 -9.06 -0.69 -14.28
C VAL A 713 -8.33 0.08 -15.37
N MET A 714 -9.04 0.59 -16.38
CA MET A 714 -8.46 1.40 -17.44
C MET A 714 -7.75 2.65 -16.89
N GLY A 715 -8.36 3.35 -15.94
CA GLY A 715 -7.76 4.52 -15.29
C GLY A 715 -6.45 4.19 -14.57
N HIS A 716 -6.40 3.08 -13.82
CA HIS A 716 -5.17 2.61 -13.17
C HIS A 716 -4.08 2.27 -14.19
N LEU A 717 -4.44 1.57 -15.27
CA LEU A 717 -3.50 1.23 -16.34
C LEU A 717 -2.97 2.47 -17.04
N LEU A 718 -3.84 3.42 -17.37
CA LEU A 718 -3.50 4.69 -18.02
C LEU A 718 -2.55 5.52 -17.16
N LEU A 719 -2.86 5.69 -15.87
CA LEU A 719 -2.03 6.45 -14.94
C LEU A 719 -0.68 5.78 -14.70
N SER A 720 -0.66 4.46 -14.52
CA SER A 720 0.59 3.72 -14.25
C SER A 720 1.50 3.70 -15.48
N TRP A 721 0.99 3.33 -16.67
CA TRP A 721 1.77 3.41 -17.90
C TRP A 721 2.22 4.84 -18.19
N GLY A 722 1.33 5.82 -18.06
CA GLY A 722 1.66 7.21 -18.30
C GLY A 722 2.73 7.75 -17.33
N THR A 723 2.71 7.35 -16.07
CA THR A 723 3.77 7.70 -15.10
C THR A 723 5.12 7.11 -15.52
N ASN A 724 5.15 5.81 -15.86
CA ASN A 724 6.39 5.10 -16.19
C ASN A 724 6.99 5.52 -17.53
N LEU A 725 6.14 5.94 -18.48
CA LEU A 725 6.54 6.50 -19.78
C LEU A 725 6.75 8.02 -19.73
N ALA A 726 6.72 8.63 -18.54
CA ALA A 726 6.82 10.07 -18.32
C ALA A 726 5.78 10.93 -19.09
N MET A 727 4.64 10.36 -19.48
CA MET A 727 3.50 11.08 -20.07
C MET A 727 2.65 11.81 -19.02
N PHE A 728 2.66 11.34 -17.77
CA PHE A 728 1.99 11.97 -16.64
C PHE A 728 2.96 12.15 -15.46
N PRO A 729 2.69 13.11 -14.56
CA PRO A 729 3.43 13.21 -13.30
C PRO A 729 3.28 11.93 -12.47
N VAL A 730 4.18 11.77 -11.48
CA VAL A 730 4.10 10.64 -10.54
C VAL A 730 2.83 10.76 -9.69
N MET A 731 1.85 9.92 -10.03
CA MET A 731 0.56 9.77 -9.37
C MET A 731 0.58 8.37 -8.76
N GLY A 732 0.74 8.24 -7.43
CA GLY A 732 1.01 6.98 -6.71
C GLY A 732 -0.10 5.93 -6.79
N GLN A 733 -0.38 5.44 -8.00
CA GLN A 733 -1.43 4.50 -8.33
C GLN A 733 -0.80 3.19 -8.78
N PRO A 734 -1.09 2.07 -8.09
CA PRO A 734 -0.53 0.79 -8.45
C PRO A 734 -1.08 0.35 -9.81
N MET A 735 -0.22 -0.32 -10.59
CA MET A 735 -0.65 -0.97 -11.81
C MET A 735 -1.51 -2.19 -11.47
N SER A 736 -2.76 -2.19 -11.91
CA SER A 736 -3.64 -3.36 -11.76
C SER A 736 -2.95 -4.61 -12.29
N PHE A 737 -3.03 -5.70 -11.52
CA PHE A 737 -2.45 -7.02 -11.81
C PHE A 737 -0.93 -7.17 -11.74
N LEU A 738 -0.13 -6.09 -11.78
CA LEU A 738 1.34 -6.17 -11.76
C LEU A 738 1.93 -5.79 -10.39
N SER A 739 1.47 -4.68 -9.81
CA SER A 739 2.04 -4.05 -8.61
C SER A 739 1.64 -4.74 -7.30
N SER A 740 2.39 -4.49 -6.23
CA SER A 740 2.15 -4.99 -4.85
C SER A 740 1.04 -4.21 -4.11
N GLY A 741 -0.10 -3.99 -4.77
CA GLY A 741 -1.26 -3.27 -4.21
C GLY A 741 -2.26 -4.18 -3.50
N GLY A 742 -1.95 -4.62 -2.26
CA GLY A 742 -2.77 -5.60 -1.53
C GLY A 742 -4.25 -5.20 -1.34
N SER A 743 -4.51 -3.93 -0.99
CA SER A 743 -5.87 -3.40 -0.86
C SER A 743 -6.61 -3.34 -2.20
N HIS A 744 -5.94 -2.91 -3.28
CA HIS A 744 -6.49 -2.87 -4.62
C HIS A 744 -6.86 -4.27 -5.13
N LEU A 745 -5.99 -5.26 -4.88
CA LEU A 745 -6.24 -6.65 -5.23
C LEU A 745 -7.47 -7.21 -4.48
N LEU A 746 -7.50 -7.05 -3.15
CA LEU A 746 -8.53 -7.64 -2.29
C LEU A 746 -9.90 -6.96 -2.43
N PHE A 747 -9.94 -5.63 -2.43
CA PHE A 747 -11.19 -4.87 -2.35
C PHE A 747 -11.74 -4.41 -3.70
N PHE A 748 -10.95 -4.48 -4.78
CA PHE A 748 -11.38 -4.06 -6.10
C PHE A 748 -11.26 -5.15 -7.17
N ILE A 749 -10.06 -5.67 -7.44
CA ILE A 749 -9.83 -6.63 -8.53
C ILE A 749 -10.56 -7.96 -8.29
N CYS A 750 -10.40 -8.58 -7.12
CA CYS A 750 -11.05 -9.85 -6.80
C CYS A 750 -12.59 -9.77 -6.85
N PRO A 751 -13.25 -8.76 -6.24
CA PRO A 751 -14.69 -8.55 -6.36
C PRO A 751 -15.15 -8.30 -7.80
N LEU A 752 -14.42 -7.50 -8.59
CA LEU A 752 -14.74 -7.26 -10.00
C LEU A 752 -14.70 -8.56 -10.80
N LEU A 753 -13.67 -9.39 -10.61
CA LEU A 753 -13.58 -10.70 -11.25
C LEU A 753 -14.72 -11.61 -10.82
N GLY A 754 -15.03 -11.68 -9.53
CA GLY A 754 -16.17 -12.45 -9.01
C GLY A 754 -17.49 -12.03 -9.64
N PHE A 755 -17.73 -10.72 -9.76
CA PHE A 755 -18.94 -10.15 -10.35
C PHE A 755 -19.04 -10.44 -11.85
N ALA A 756 -17.94 -10.29 -12.58
CA ALA A 756 -17.88 -10.57 -14.01
C ALA A 756 -18.08 -12.06 -14.31
N MET A 757 -17.49 -12.95 -13.49
CA MET A 757 -17.71 -14.40 -13.59
C MET A 757 -19.17 -14.78 -13.28
N ALA A 758 -19.78 -14.17 -12.26
CA ALA A 758 -21.20 -14.37 -11.95
C ALA A 758 -22.10 -13.92 -13.12
N THR A 759 -21.80 -12.78 -13.73
CA THR A 759 -22.53 -12.25 -14.90
C THR A 759 -22.45 -13.22 -16.07
N LEU A 760 -21.24 -13.70 -16.42
CA LEU A 760 -21.06 -14.64 -17.54
C LEU A 760 -21.79 -15.97 -17.30
N HIS A 761 -21.83 -16.44 -16.05
CA HIS A 761 -22.46 -17.71 -15.71
C HIS A 761 -23.99 -17.68 -15.91
N GLN A 762 -24.65 -16.59 -15.51
CA GLN A 762 -26.10 -16.45 -15.66
C GLN A 762 -26.54 -16.62 -17.13
N HIS A 763 -25.74 -16.13 -18.07
CA HIS A 763 -26.02 -16.23 -19.50
C HIS A 763 -25.71 -17.62 -20.10
N GLU A 764 -25.04 -18.51 -19.37
CA GLU A 764 -24.83 -19.91 -19.80
C GLU A 764 -25.95 -20.83 -19.33
N GLU A 765 -26.77 -20.38 -18.38
CA GLU A 765 -27.93 -21.12 -17.85
C GLU A 765 -29.25 -20.72 -18.51
N MET A 766 -29.27 -19.56 -19.19
CA MET A 766 -30.36 -19.11 -20.06
C MET A 766 -30.13 -19.58 -21.49
#